data_AF-A0AAU1WQG7-F1
#
_entry.id   AF-A0AAU1WQG7-F1
#
_cell.length_a   1.000
_cell.length_b   1.000
_cell.length_c   1.000
_cell.angle_alpha   90.00
_cell.angle_beta   90.00
_cell.angle_gamma   90.00
#
_symmetry.space_group_name_H-M   'P 1'
#
loop_
_entity.id
_entity.type
_entity.pdbx_description
1 polymer ?
#
loop_
_entity_poly.entity_id
_entity_poly.type
_entity_poly.pdbx_seq_one_letter_code
_entity_poly.pdbx_strand_id
1 'polypeptide(L)'
;MAERRTDTEEEVASLVTAARDGDRQAMERLVELHLPLVYGVVGRALNGHADVDDLVQETMLRIVRGLPKLREADRFRSWVVAIAYREVQQYLRRTARSRASRGDVENVADPLPDFAERTVAELALTGQRRHLARASRWLEPADRQVLALYWEEASGRLTRSEVAAALGLDRRHTAVRVQRMRDRLEAARTLVHALAATPRCPGLVAEAREWDGTSSPLWRKRLTRHVRECARCQAHRSGLVAPENLLPGIGLVAVPGVLLVWLRETAASAAPSLPARIHDALAPATATTKAAALAAAAAVTAGTLGLLLWQSPDSPPSAAPAPRATAPVPAGSSAAPSAGNDATATSLYVAPDGSDEGDGTLAHPFATLGPAVARVRPGGTILLRGGTYHPTEAVEITTAGTARHRITLANYPGEHPVVDASGIPRTLWAITQTAGFWTVRGLEIRGSASHAYVCRGCAHTVFQGLSFHDNAGSGLTLRDGGTEANSVLDSDFFANHGDHGRGGIGLAIKFGSGAGNVVRGCRTYDNANEGLDLGGFTTPVTVESNWSFGNGVNRWQDTDWQGKGNGFTLGGGNTRAVVPHVVRNNAAWDNTGLGFTDEGNPGRISLVRNTAYRNGVDGFHLTTATAVTRANAAVANGRDAVLGDGVRSAENSWDGQDPGTGLFASTDPAAVRGPRSADGALPRTAFLAPRVRGGAAPGATMTVS
;
A
#
# COMPACT_ATOMS: atom_id res chain seq x y z
N MET A 1 13.40 -17.63 -26.87
CA MET A 1 12.34 -17.23 -25.90
C MET A 1 10.95 -17.19 -26.51
N ALA A 2 10.77 -17.08 -27.83
CA ALA A 2 9.44 -17.11 -28.44
C ALA A 2 8.80 -18.52 -28.36
N GLU A 3 9.51 -19.58 -28.80
CA GLU A 3 8.94 -20.93 -28.87
C GLU A 3 8.41 -21.43 -27.52
N ARG A 4 9.22 -21.34 -26.46
CA ARG A 4 8.84 -21.73 -25.09
C ARG A 4 7.58 -21.04 -24.52
N ARG A 5 7.02 -20.02 -25.18
CA ARG A 5 5.74 -19.40 -24.81
C ARG A 5 4.58 -19.86 -25.69
N THR A 6 4.81 -20.13 -26.97
CA THR A 6 3.78 -20.76 -27.84
C THR A 6 3.48 -22.18 -27.37
N ASP A 7 4.51 -22.95 -26.99
CA ASP A 7 4.37 -24.32 -26.49
C ASP A 7 3.36 -24.41 -25.33
N THR A 8 3.40 -23.45 -24.38
CA THR A 8 2.53 -23.43 -23.20
C THR A 8 1.11 -22.93 -23.50
N GLU A 9 0.92 -22.09 -24.51
CA GLU A 9 -0.40 -21.61 -24.91
C GLU A 9 -1.14 -22.68 -25.73
N GLU A 10 -0.44 -23.46 -26.55
CA GLU A 10 -0.98 -24.64 -27.24
C GLU A 10 -1.25 -25.82 -26.30
N GLU A 11 -0.35 -26.10 -25.33
CA GLU A 11 -0.58 -27.10 -24.26
C GLU A 11 -1.89 -26.81 -23.51
N VAL A 12 -2.09 -25.55 -23.08
CA VAL A 12 -3.30 -25.14 -22.35
C VAL A 12 -4.54 -25.20 -23.25
N ALA A 13 -4.49 -24.79 -24.52
CA ALA A 13 -5.63 -24.89 -25.44
C ALA A 13 -6.03 -26.35 -25.71
N SER A 14 -5.06 -27.27 -25.78
CA SER A 14 -5.29 -28.71 -25.91
C SER A 14 -5.97 -29.29 -24.67
N LEU A 15 -5.41 -29.02 -23.47
CA LEU A 15 -5.99 -29.43 -22.19
C LEU A 15 -7.43 -28.90 -21.99
N VAL A 16 -7.69 -27.64 -22.36
CA VAL A 16 -9.03 -27.01 -22.33
C VAL A 16 -10.02 -27.74 -23.24
N THR A 17 -9.57 -28.32 -24.34
CA THR A 17 -10.43 -29.07 -25.25
C THR A 17 -10.77 -30.43 -24.65
N ALA A 18 -9.77 -31.22 -24.25
CA ALA A 18 -10.00 -32.53 -23.59
C ALA A 18 -10.85 -32.42 -22.32
N ALA A 19 -10.63 -31.40 -21.48
CA ALA A 19 -11.41 -31.17 -20.26
C ALA A 19 -12.86 -30.71 -20.52
N ARG A 20 -13.20 -30.23 -21.74
CA ARG A 20 -14.58 -29.96 -22.16
C ARG A 20 -15.29 -31.22 -22.65
N ASP A 21 -14.55 -32.13 -23.26
CA ASP A 21 -15.06 -33.41 -23.77
C ASP A 21 -15.19 -34.49 -22.68
N GLY A 22 -14.76 -34.18 -21.45
CA GLY A 22 -15.02 -34.98 -20.24
C GLY A 22 -13.78 -35.61 -19.60
N ASP A 23 -12.58 -35.34 -20.09
CA ASP A 23 -11.34 -35.86 -19.51
C ASP A 23 -11.08 -35.27 -18.11
N ARG A 24 -11.13 -36.14 -17.10
CA ARG A 24 -10.86 -35.80 -15.70
C ARG A 24 -9.39 -35.45 -15.43
N GLN A 25 -8.44 -36.12 -16.10
CA GLN A 25 -7.02 -35.83 -15.94
C GLN A 25 -6.67 -34.48 -16.57
N ALA A 26 -7.23 -34.16 -17.74
CA ALA A 26 -7.09 -32.84 -18.34
C ALA A 26 -7.70 -31.74 -17.44
N MET A 27 -8.88 -31.97 -16.85
CA MET A 27 -9.50 -31.04 -15.90
C MET A 27 -8.64 -30.83 -14.65
N GLU A 28 -8.13 -31.90 -14.04
CA GLU A 28 -7.23 -31.84 -12.88
C GLU A 28 -5.96 -31.08 -13.20
N ARG A 29 -5.34 -31.33 -14.37
CA ARG A 29 -4.15 -30.63 -14.83
C ARG A 29 -4.37 -29.14 -15.11
N LEU A 30 -5.52 -28.77 -15.68
CA LEU A 30 -5.89 -27.35 -15.84
C LEU A 30 -6.05 -26.64 -14.49
N VAL A 31 -6.68 -27.31 -13.53
CA VAL A 31 -6.86 -26.80 -12.17
C VAL A 31 -5.51 -26.56 -11.51
N GLU A 32 -4.59 -27.53 -11.54
CA GLU A 32 -3.21 -27.36 -11.03
C GLU A 32 -2.51 -26.16 -11.67
N LEU A 33 -2.46 -26.08 -13.00
CA LEU A 33 -1.74 -25.05 -13.74
C LEU A 33 -2.28 -23.63 -13.51
N HIS A 34 -3.57 -23.49 -13.17
CA HIS A 34 -4.25 -22.20 -13.05
C HIS A 34 -4.63 -21.82 -11.62
N LEU A 35 -4.53 -22.73 -10.65
CA LEU A 35 -4.71 -22.43 -9.23
C LEU A 35 -3.75 -21.32 -8.74
N PRO A 36 -2.43 -21.31 -9.07
CA PRO A 36 -1.54 -20.21 -8.72
C PRO A 36 -1.91 -18.88 -9.39
N LEU A 37 -2.48 -18.91 -10.60
CA LEU A 37 -2.98 -17.70 -11.27
C LEU A 37 -4.19 -17.13 -10.53
N VAL A 38 -5.11 -17.99 -10.06
CA VAL A 38 -6.30 -17.56 -9.33
C VAL A 38 -5.96 -17.06 -7.92
N TYR A 39 -5.11 -17.76 -7.17
CA TYR A 39 -4.51 -17.21 -5.93
C TYR A 39 -3.81 -15.86 -6.20
N GLY A 40 -3.04 -15.77 -7.28
CA GLY A 40 -2.38 -14.54 -7.71
C GLY A 40 -3.32 -13.39 -8.10
N VAL A 41 -4.57 -13.65 -8.47
CA VAL A 41 -5.58 -12.60 -8.72
C VAL A 41 -6.32 -12.25 -7.42
N VAL A 42 -6.84 -13.25 -6.72
CA VAL A 42 -7.67 -13.06 -5.52
C VAL A 42 -6.84 -12.53 -4.34
N GLY A 43 -5.69 -13.14 -4.07
CA GLY A 43 -4.82 -12.76 -2.94
C GLY A 43 -4.26 -11.34 -3.04
N ARG A 44 -3.96 -10.87 -4.27
CA ARG A 44 -3.59 -9.45 -4.50
C ARG A 44 -4.79 -8.51 -4.34
N ALA A 45 -5.95 -8.87 -4.88
CA ALA A 45 -7.13 -7.99 -4.84
C ALA A 45 -7.81 -7.91 -3.46
N LEU A 46 -7.58 -8.90 -2.58
CA LEU A 46 -8.00 -8.87 -1.17
C LEU A 46 -6.85 -8.57 -0.20
N ASN A 47 -5.63 -8.29 -0.69
CA ASN A 47 -4.41 -8.03 0.07
C ASN A 47 -4.19 -8.97 1.28
N GLY A 48 -4.43 -10.28 1.09
CA GLY A 48 -4.25 -11.30 2.15
C GLY A 48 -5.35 -11.38 3.21
N HIS A 49 -6.59 -10.98 2.92
CA HIS A 49 -7.74 -11.24 3.81
C HIS A 49 -7.92 -12.74 4.10
N ALA A 50 -8.47 -13.09 5.26
CA ALA A 50 -8.75 -14.48 5.66
C ALA A 50 -9.73 -15.23 4.72
N ASP A 51 -10.43 -14.49 3.85
CA ASP A 51 -11.46 -15.01 2.95
C ASP A 51 -10.88 -15.33 1.55
N VAL A 52 -9.55 -15.24 1.39
CA VAL A 52 -8.85 -15.52 0.12
C VAL A 52 -9.04 -16.97 -0.31
N ASP A 53 -8.88 -17.93 0.60
CA ASP A 53 -8.92 -19.36 0.27
C ASP A 53 -10.35 -19.79 -0.11
N ASP A 54 -11.35 -19.35 0.66
CA ASP A 54 -12.78 -19.51 0.35
C ASP A 54 -13.14 -18.92 -1.03
N LEU A 55 -12.65 -17.70 -1.33
CA LEU A 55 -12.97 -17.04 -2.59
C LEU A 55 -12.20 -17.64 -3.77
N VAL A 56 -10.99 -18.17 -3.57
CA VAL A 56 -10.27 -18.97 -4.56
C VAL A 56 -11.01 -20.28 -4.81
N GLN A 57 -11.48 -20.98 -3.78
CA GLN A 57 -12.25 -22.21 -3.92
C GLN A 57 -13.53 -21.99 -4.73
N GLU A 58 -14.35 -20.98 -4.39
CA GLU A 58 -15.55 -20.63 -5.15
C GLU A 58 -15.22 -20.15 -6.58
N THR A 59 -14.10 -19.45 -6.79
CA THR A 59 -13.62 -19.06 -8.12
C THR A 59 -13.26 -20.29 -8.96
N MET A 60 -12.51 -21.25 -8.42
CA MET A 60 -12.13 -22.48 -9.12
C MET A 60 -13.36 -23.35 -9.42
N LEU A 61 -14.31 -23.44 -8.48
CA LEU A 61 -15.60 -24.10 -8.72
C LEU A 61 -16.40 -23.44 -9.85
N ARG A 62 -16.36 -22.11 -9.99
CA ARG A 62 -17.00 -21.39 -11.12
C ARG A 62 -16.25 -21.56 -12.44
N ILE A 63 -14.92 -21.71 -12.41
CA ILE A 63 -14.11 -22.06 -13.59
C ILE A 63 -14.47 -23.47 -14.08
N VAL A 64 -14.44 -24.48 -13.21
CA VAL A 64 -14.81 -25.87 -13.56
C VAL A 64 -16.24 -25.96 -14.08
N ARG A 65 -17.22 -25.37 -13.37
CA ARG A 65 -18.64 -25.33 -13.79
C ARG A 65 -18.87 -24.48 -15.06
N GLY A 66 -17.94 -23.57 -15.38
CA GLY A 66 -18.04 -22.65 -16.52
C GLY A 66 -17.42 -23.21 -17.80
N LEU A 67 -16.47 -24.14 -17.70
CA LEU A 67 -15.58 -24.54 -18.80
C LEU A 67 -16.31 -25.02 -20.07
N PRO A 68 -17.40 -25.81 -19.99
CA PRO A 68 -18.15 -26.22 -21.19
C PRO A 68 -18.75 -25.07 -22.01
N LYS A 69 -18.82 -23.86 -21.44
CA LYS A 69 -19.40 -22.65 -22.08
C LYS A 69 -18.33 -21.73 -22.69
N LEU A 70 -17.04 -22.02 -22.52
CA LEU A 70 -15.96 -21.31 -23.18
C LEU A 70 -15.95 -21.67 -24.67
N ARG A 71 -15.98 -20.66 -25.56
CA ARG A 71 -16.05 -20.85 -27.02
C ARG A 71 -14.68 -21.02 -27.67
N GLU A 72 -13.68 -20.33 -27.14
CA GLU A 72 -12.34 -20.14 -27.71
C GLU A 72 -11.32 -20.58 -26.64
N ALA A 73 -10.60 -21.67 -26.91
CA ALA A 73 -9.78 -22.38 -25.90
C ALA A 73 -8.48 -21.64 -25.55
N ASP A 74 -7.87 -21.00 -26.55
CA ASP A 74 -6.80 -20.02 -26.45
C ASP A 74 -7.11 -18.91 -25.43
N ARG A 75 -8.38 -18.51 -25.31
CA ARG A 75 -8.80 -17.46 -24.37
C ARG A 75 -8.98 -17.94 -22.93
N PHE A 76 -8.76 -19.21 -22.61
CA PHE A 76 -9.00 -19.78 -21.28
C PHE A 76 -8.31 -19.00 -20.15
N ARG A 77 -7.03 -18.66 -20.32
CA ARG A 77 -6.27 -17.88 -19.32
C ARG A 77 -6.90 -16.51 -19.03
N SER A 78 -7.32 -15.80 -20.08
CA SER A 78 -8.00 -14.50 -19.98
C SER A 78 -9.41 -14.63 -19.39
N TRP A 79 -10.11 -15.73 -19.68
CA TRP A 79 -11.44 -16.05 -19.16
C TRP A 79 -11.41 -16.44 -17.67
N VAL A 80 -10.41 -17.21 -17.23
CA VAL A 80 -10.10 -17.51 -15.82
C VAL A 80 -9.92 -16.21 -15.02
N VAL A 81 -9.09 -15.28 -15.52
CA VAL A 81 -8.88 -13.97 -14.87
C VAL A 81 -10.18 -13.16 -14.82
N ALA A 82 -11.01 -13.21 -15.86
CA ALA A 82 -12.31 -12.52 -15.90
C ALA A 82 -13.36 -13.10 -14.93
N ILE A 83 -13.26 -14.39 -14.56
CA ILE A 83 -14.04 -15.00 -13.48
C ILE A 83 -13.49 -14.56 -12.13
N ALA A 84 -12.19 -14.73 -11.87
CA ALA A 84 -11.56 -14.34 -10.60
C ALA A 84 -11.80 -12.87 -10.24
N TYR A 85 -11.68 -11.95 -11.22
CA TYR A 85 -12.01 -10.55 -11.03
C TYR A 85 -13.50 -10.31 -10.70
N ARG A 86 -14.42 -11.08 -11.32
CA ARG A 86 -15.85 -11.01 -11.02
C ARG A 86 -16.16 -11.47 -9.60
N GLU A 87 -15.48 -12.50 -9.12
CA GLU A 87 -15.66 -13.02 -7.76
C GLU A 87 -15.11 -12.07 -6.71
N VAL A 88 -13.92 -11.51 -6.91
CA VAL A 88 -13.38 -10.38 -6.13
C VAL A 88 -14.39 -9.23 -6.09
N GLN A 89 -14.96 -8.83 -7.23
CA GLN A 89 -15.93 -7.75 -7.30
C GLN A 89 -17.28 -8.09 -6.63
N GLN A 90 -17.72 -9.35 -6.66
CA GLN A 90 -18.93 -9.81 -5.96
C GLN A 90 -18.68 -9.95 -4.45
N TYR A 91 -17.48 -10.35 -4.04
CA TYR A 91 -17.02 -10.39 -2.66
C TYR A 91 -16.95 -8.98 -2.07
N LEU A 92 -16.17 -8.08 -2.66
CA LEU A 92 -16.01 -6.71 -2.16
C LEU A 92 -17.36 -5.97 -2.06
N ARG A 93 -18.31 -6.21 -2.98
CA ARG A 93 -19.67 -5.66 -2.89
C ARG A 93 -20.53 -6.31 -1.79
N ARG A 94 -20.30 -7.57 -1.44
CA ARG A 94 -20.94 -8.21 -0.27
C ARG A 94 -20.36 -7.67 1.03
N THR A 95 -19.03 -7.61 1.14
CA THR A 95 -18.31 -7.08 2.30
C THR A 95 -18.59 -5.60 2.53
N ALA A 96 -18.57 -4.76 1.50
CA ALA A 96 -18.95 -3.34 1.61
C ALA A 96 -20.42 -3.15 2.01
N ARG A 97 -21.34 -4.07 1.65
CA ARG A 97 -22.74 -4.04 2.12
C ARG A 97 -22.87 -4.49 3.57
N SER A 98 -22.14 -5.51 4.01
CA SER A 98 -22.14 -5.92 5.44
C SER A 98 -21.44 -4.88 6.33
N ARG A 99 -20.43 -4.18 5.80
CA ARG A 99 -19.78 -3.02 6.42
C ARG A 99 -20.68 -1.78 6.45
N ALA A 100 -21.41 -1.46 5.39
CA ALA A 100 -22.43 -0.41 5.42
C ALA A 100 -23.56 -0.72 6.42
N SER A 101 -23.85 -2.02 6.66
CA SER A 101 -24.74 -2.49 7.72
C SER A 101 -24.11 -2.48 9.13
N ARG A 102 -22.86 -2.03 9.29
CA ARG A 102 -22.09 -1.98 10.55
C ARG A 102 -21.43 -0.63 10.86
N GLY A 103 -21.20 0.24 9.87
CA GLY A 103 -20.80 1.64 10.07
C GLY A 103 -19.66 2.19 9.19
N ASP A 104 -18.76 1.35 8.67
CA ASP A 104 -17.43 1.79 8.19
C ASP A 104 -17.12 1.46 6.71
N VAL A 105 -16.93 2.48 5.85
CA VAL A 105 -16.75 2.37 4.37
C VAL A 105 -16.00 3.63 3.86
N GLU A 106 -15.08 3.67 2.88
CA GLU A 106 -14.05 2.81 2.24
C GLU A 106 -13.37 3.69 1.12
N ASN A 107 -12.29 3.41 0.36
CA ASN A 107 -11.36 2.28 0.14
C ASN A 107 -9.98 2.85 -0.37
N VAL A 108 -9.11 2.05 -1.02
CA VAL A 108 -7.72 2.32 -1.49
C VAL A 108 -7.53 1.87 -2.98
N ALA A 109 -6.47 2.31 -3.72
CA ALA A 109 -5.67 1.52 -4.73
C ALA A 109 -4.85 2.36 -5.77
N ASP A 110 -3.64 1.90 -6.16
CA ASP A 110 -2.78 2.34 -7.32
C ASP A 110 -1.47 1.48 -7.46
N PRO A 111 -1.09 0.86 -8.63
CA PRO A 111 0.28 0.28 -8.82
C PRO A 111 0.90 0.07 -10.27
N LEU A 112 2.19 -0.34 -10.38
CA LEU A 112 3.06 -0.58 -11.59
C LEU A 112 4.07 -1.80 -11.41
N PRO A 113 4.85 -2.40 -12.39
CA PRO A 113 5.31 -1.96 -13.75
C PRO A 113 5.30 -2.92 -15.03
N ASP A 114 4.52 -4.01 -15.21
CA ASP A 114 4.05 -4.54 -16.55
C ASP A 114 2.81 -3.81 -17.15
N PHE A 115 1.73 -3.61 -16.39
CA PHE A 115 1.65 -2.56 -15.34
C PHE A 115 2.53 -1.27 -15.57
N ALA A 116 3.33 -1.13 -16.63
CA ALA A 116 3.94 0.10 -17.13
C ALA A 116 3.45 0.34 -18.56
N GLU A 117 3.29 -0.69 -19.41
CA GLU A 117 2.36 -0.59 -20.53
C GLU A 117 0.92 -0.60 -20.03
N ARG A 118 0.56 -1.52 -19.11
CA ARG A 118 -0.80 -1.53 -18.54
C ARG A 118 -1.09 -0.33 -17.64
N THR A 119 -0.10 0.29 -17.00
CA THR A 119 -0.32 1.52 -16.21
C THR A 119 0.10 2.81 -16.93
N VAL A 120 0.78 2.79 -18.07
CA VAL A 120 0.65 3.88 -19.07
C VAL A 120 -0.75 3.82 -19.67
N ALA A 121 -1.29 2.64 -19.98
CA ALA A 121 -2.68 2.48 -20.39
C ALA A 121 -3.66 2.83 -19.25
N GLU A 122 -3.40 2.47 -17.99
CA GLU A 122 -4.28 2.79 -16.86
C GLU A 122 -4.09 4.23 -16.35
N LEU A 123 -2.91 4.87 -16.51
CA LEU A 123 -2.74 6.32 -16.40
C LEU A 123 -3.33 7.07 -17.59
N ALA A 124 -3.37 6.49 -18.78
CA ALA A 124 -4.06 7.06 -19.94
C ALA A 124 -5.58 6.91 -19.81
N LEU A 125 -6.09 5.79 -19.31
CA LEU A 125 -7.51 5.57 -19.01
C LEU A 125 -7.93 6.40 -17.79
N THR A 126 -7.11 6.50 -16.74
CA THR A 126 -7.37 7.37 -15.57
C THR A 126 -7.14 8.85 -15.89
N GLY A 127 -6.24 9.16 -16.80
CA GLY A 127 -6.07 10.48 -17.43
C GLY A 127 -7.29 10.84 -18.27
N GLN A 128 -7.79 9.93 -19.09
CA GLN A 128 -8.99 10.11 -19.89
C GLN A 128 -10.28 10.07 -19.06
N ARG A 129 -10.34 9.37 -17.92
CA ARG A 129 -11.40 9.49 -16.89
C ARG A 129 -11.35 10.85 -16.22
N ARG A 130 -10.15 11.36 -15.85
CA ARG A 130 -9.96 12.75 -15.39
C ARG A 130 -10.35 13.77 -16.47
N HIS A 131 -10.06 13.51 -17.74
CA HIS A 131 -10.50 14.35 -18.87
C HIS A 131 -12.01 14.24 -19.10
N LEU A 132 -12.63 13.07 -18.90
CA LEU A 132 -14.08 12.87 -18.99
C LEU A 132 -14.83 13.60 -17.86
N ALA A 133 -14.32 13.54 -16.64
CA ALA A 133 -14.83 14.26 -15.47
C ALA A 133 -14.56 15.79 -15.53
N ARG A 134 -13.59 16.23 -16.33
CA ARG A 134 -13.42 17.64 -16.72
C ARG A 134 -14.36 18.01 -17.87
N ALA A 135 -14.50 17.16 -18.90
CA ALA A 135 -15.35 17.37 -20.08
C ALA A 135 -16.84 17.42 -19.74
N SER A 136 -17.31 16.67 -18.74
CA SER A 136 -18.68 16.77 -18.23
C SER A 136 -19.02 18.16 -17.68
N ARG A 137 -18.03 18.95 -17.23
CA ARG A 137 -18.21 20.36 -16.86
C ARG A 137 -18.49 21.27 -18.06
N TRP A 138 -18.07 20.87 -19.26
CA TRP A 138 -18.32 21.55 -20.53
C TRP A 138 -19.64 21.11 -21.21
N LEU A 139 -20.40 20.21 -20.58
CA LEU A 139 -21.76 19.85 -21.00
C LEU A 139 -22.82 20.76 -20.38
N GLU A 140 -23.95 20.90 -21.08
CA GLU A 140 -25.13 21.57 -20.53
C GLU A 140 -25.71 20.78 -19.34
N PRO A 141 -26.40 21.41 -18.37
CA PRO A 141 -27.02 20.69 -17.26
C PRO A 141 -27.95 19.54 -17.73
N ALA A 142 -28.69 19.77 -18.82
CA ALA A 142 -29.54 18.76 -19.44
C ALA A 142 -28.76 17.61 -20.10
N ASP A 143 -27.59 17.88 -20.70
CA ASP A 143 -26.73 16.82 -21.26
C ASP A 143 -26.10 15.99 -20.14
N ARG A 144 -25.75 16.60 -19.00
CA ARG A 144 -25.24 15.87 -17.83
C ARG A 144 -26.29 14.91 -17.26
N GLN A 145 -27.58 15.27 -17.30
CA GLN A 145 -28.68 14.37 -16.92
C GLN A 145 -28.84 13.20 -17.91
N VAL A 146 -28.83 13.48 -19.22
CA VAL A 146 -28.87 12.46 -20.27
C VAL A 146 -27.67 11.51 -20.20
N LEU A 147 -26.48 12.03 -19.87
CA LEU A 147 -25.26 11.26 -19.69
C LEU A 147 -25.31 10.37 -18.44
N ALA A 148 -25.88 10.85 -17.32
CA ALA A 148 -26.09 10.03 -16.13
C ALA A 148 -27.01 8.83 -16.40
N LEU A 149 -28.13 9.05 -17.09
CA LEU A 149 -29.04 7.96 -17.48
C LEU A 149 -28.42 7.01 -18.52
N TYR A 150 -27.63 7.53 -19.46
CA TYR A 150 -26.89 6.71 -20.42
C TYR A 150 -25.81 5.84 -19.75
N TRP A 151 -25.19 6.30 -18.66
CA TRP A 151 -24.26 5.48 -17.88
C TRP A 151 -24.96 4.32 -17.16
N GLU A 152 -26.14 4.54 -16.60
CA GLU A 152 -26.94 3.45 -16.03
C GLU A 152 -27.38 2.43 -17.09
N GLU A 153 -27.74 2.89 -18.29
CA GLU A 153 -28.05 2.02 -19.44
C GLU A 153 -26.84 1.19 -19.89
N ALA A 154 -25.68 1.84 -20.08
CA ALA A 154 -24.45 1.17 -20.50
C ALA A 154 -23.91 0.21 -19.41
N SER A 155 -24.30 0.39 -18.15
CA SER A 155 -24.02 -0.56 -17.06
C SER A 155 -24.99 -1.74 -16.99
N GLY A 156 -26.03 -1.77 -17.83
CA GLY A 156 -27.08 -2.79 -17.82
C GLY A 156 -28.07 -2.67 -16.65
N ARG A 157 -28.11 -1.52 -15.96
CA ARG A 157 -29.04 -1.25 -14.84
C ARG A 157 -30.33 -0.55 -15.27
N LEU A 158 -30.36 0.04 -16.46
CA LEU A 158 -31.57 0.51 -17.13
C LEU A 158 -31.62 0.00 -18.57
N THR A 159 -32.83 -0.16 -19.10
CA THR A 159 -33.06 -0.33 -20.55
C THR A 159 -33.25 1.02 -21.24
N ARG A 160 -33.10 1.06 -22.57
CA ARG A 160 -33.45 2.24 -23.40
C ARG A 160 -34.89 2.72 -23.18
N SER A 161 -35.79 1.84 -22.74
CA SER A 161 -37.18 2.14 -22.39
C SER A 161 -37.28 2.95 -21.09
N GLU A 162 -36.53 2.57 -20.05
CA GLU A 162 -36.54 3.28 -18.77
C GLU A 162 -35.78 4.61 -18.85
N VAL A 163 -34.69 4.68 -19.65
CA VAL A 163 -34.04 5.96 -19.99
C VAL A 163 -35.00 6.89 -20.73
N ALA A 164 -35.86 6.35 -21.60
CA ALA A 164 -36.84 7.14 -22.33
C ALA A 164 -37.93 7.69 -21.40
N ALA A 165 -38.48 6.84 -20.52
CA ALA A 165 -39.40 7.25 -19.47
C ALA A 165 -38.80 8.35 -18.55
N ALA A 166 -37.58 8.13 -18.05
CA ALA A 166 -36.87 9.07 -17.17
C ALA A 166 -36.46 10.40 -17.84
N LEU A 167 -36.54 10.50 -19.16
CA LEU A 167 -36.38 11.75 -19.92
C LEU A 167 -37.70 12.38 -20.37
N GLY A 168 -38.86 11.72 -20.14
CA GLY A 168 -40.15 12.15 -20.65
C GLY A 168 -40.27 12.09 -22.18
N LEU A 169 -39.59 11.13 -22.83
CA LEU A 169 -39.49 11.01 -24.29
C LEU A 169 -39.83 9.59 -24.75
N ASP A 170 -40.20 9.43 -26.02
CA ASP A 170 -40.23 8.11 -26.65
C ASP A 170 -38.81 7.58 -26.95
N ARG A 171 -38.69 6.30 -27.31
CA ARG A 171 -37.41 5.63 -27.59
C ARG A 171 -36.64 6.24 -28.78
N ARG A 172 -37.31 6.83 -29.78
CA ARG A 172 -36.67 7.43 -30.96
C ARG A 172 -36.08 8.79 -30.63
N HIS A 173 -36.84 9.67 -29.98
CA HIS A 173 -36.31 10.95 -29.50
C HIS A 173 -35.23 10.76 -28.42
N THR A 174 -35.35 9.73 -27.58
CA THR A 174 -34.31 9.34 -26.62
C THR A 174 -33.02 8.91 -27.30
N ALA A 175 -33.09 8.09 -28.36
CA ALA A 175 -31.90 7.72 -29.14
C ALA A 175 -31.19 8.94 -29.74
N VAL A 176 -31.95 9.88 -30.34
CA VAL A 176 -31.41 11.13 -30.89
C VAL A 176 -30.79 12.01 -29.80
N ARG A 177 -31.42 12.10 -28.62
CA ARG A 177 -30.93 12.94 -27.51
C ARG A 177 -29.65 12.36 -26.88
N VAL A 178 -29.57 11.04 -26.71
CA VAL A 178 -28.34 10.36 -26.28
C VAL A 178 -27.23 10.54 -27.32
N GLN A 179 -27.50 10.43 -28.61
CA GLN A 179 -26.45 10.64 -29.62
C GLN A 179 -25.93 12.09 -29.62
N ARG A 180 -26.82 13.09 -29.61
CA ARG A 180 -26.43 14.51 -29.52
C ARG A 180 -25.61 14.81 -28.26
N MET A 181 -25.92 14.17 -27.13
CA MET A 181 -25.13 14.24 -25.91
C MET A 181 -23.74 13.63 -26.10
N ARG A 182 -23.60 12.46 -26.75
CA ARG A 182 -22.30 11.83 -27.08
C ARG A 182 -21.46 12.73 -27.99
N ASP A 183 -22.07 13.34 -29.02
CA ASP A 183 -21.38 14.28 -29.95
C ASP A 183 -20.88 15.56 -29.26
N ARG A 184 -21.58 16.00 -28.20
CA ARG A 184 -21.19 17.13 -27.35
C ARG A 184 -20.08 16.74 -26.35
N LEU A 185 -20.22 15.58 -25.71
CA LEU A 185 -19.25 15.02 -24.76
C LEU A 185 -17.89 14.81 -25.43
N GLU A 186 -17.88 14.23 -26.63
CA GLU A 186 -16.67 13.98 -27.39
C GLU A 186 -15.94 15.28 -27.76
N ALA A 187 -16.65 16.29 -28.26
CA ALA A 187 -16.05 17.59 -28.55
C ALA A 187 -15.52 18.31 -27.29
N ALA A 188 -16.19 18.14 -26.15
CA ALA A 188 -15.71 18.60 -24.85
C ALA A 188 -14.43 17.87 -24.37
N ARG A 189 -14.27 16.58 -24.68
CA ARG A 189 -13.04 15.82 -24.37
C ARG A 189 -11.86 16.31 -25.21
N THR A 190 -12.05 16.51 -26.51
CA THR A 190 -11.03 17.10 -27.39
C THR A 190 -10.63 18.50 -26.92
N LEU A 191 -11.58 19.31 -26.44
CA LEU A 191 -11.31 20.64 -25.91
C LEU A 191 -10.49 20.60 -24.61
N VAL A 192 -10.84 19.74 -23.66
CA VAL A 192 -10.02 19.54 -22.44
C VAL A 192 -8.60 19.09 -22.79
N HIS A 193 -8.43 18.25 -23.81
CA HIS A 193 -7.12 17.80 -24.26
C HIS A 193 -6.32 18.93 -24.95
N ALA A 194 -6.95 19.73 -25.81
CA ALA A 194 -6.31 20.83 -26.52
C ALA A 194 -5.90 21.99 -25.59
N LEU A 195 -6.65 22.23 -24.52
CA LEU A 195 -6.30 23.19 -23.46
C LEU A 195 -5.13 22.71 -22.58
N ALA A 196 -4.90 21.40 -22.48
CA ALA A 196 -3.80 20.79 -21.73
C ALA A 196 -2.50 20.63 -22.55
N ALA A 197 -2.57 20.67 -23.88
CA ALA A 197 -1.41 20.48 -24.76
C ALA A 197 -0.39 21.62 -24.66
N THR A 198 0.90 21.28 -24.71
CA THR A 198 2.01 22.25 -24.77
C THR A 198 2.92 21.87 -25.94
N PRO A 199 3.20 22.77 -26.91
CA PRO A 199 2.62 24.10 -27.08
C PRO A 199 1.16 24.07 -27.58
N ARG A 200 0.30 24.87 -26.95
CA ARG A 200 -1.13 25.03 -27.30
C ARG A 200 -1.30 25.47 -28.76
N CYS A 201 -2.47 25.16 -29.35
CA CYS A 201 -2.84 25.72 -30.65
C CYS A 201 -2.93 27.27 -30.56
N PRO A 202 -2.22 28.04 -31.41
CA PRO A 202 -2.26 29.52 -31.34
C PRO A 202 -3.67 30.11 -31.50
N GLY A 203 -4.51 29.52 -32.34
CA GLY A 203 -5.91 29.93 -32.49
C GLY A 203 -6.75 29.68 -31.23
N LEU A 204 -6.47 28.59 -30.49
CA LEU A 204 -7.13 28.30 -29.21
C LEU A 204 -6.63 29.25 -28.11
N VAL A 205 -5.35 29.65 -28.13
CA VAL A 205 -4.81 30.69 -27.24
C VAL A 205 -5.46 32.04 -27.50
N ALA A 206 -5.66 32.41 -28.78
CA ALA A 206 -6.37 33.64 -29.14
C ALA A 206 -7.85 33.61 -28.71
N GLU A 207 -8.56 32.50 -28.96
CA GLU A 207 -9.96 32.34 -28.56
C GLU A 207 -10.15 32.22 -27.03
N ALA A 208 -9.12 31.84 -26.28
CA ALA A 208 -9.14 31.72 -24.81
C ALA A 208 -8.43 32.88 -24.07
N ARG A 209 -8.04 33.97 -24.77
CA ARG A 209 -7.23 35.07 -24.19
C ARG A 209 -7.86 35.76 -22.98
N GLU A 210 -9.19 35.81 -22.93
CA GLU A 210 -9.99 36.46 -21.89
C GLU A 210 -10.73 35.43 -21.00
N TRP A 211 -10.32 34.15 -21.07
CA TRP A 211 -11.04 33.06 -20.42
C TRP A 211 -10.78 33.02 -18.91
N ASP A 212 -11.84 33.23 -18.13
CA ASP A 212 -11.93 33.16 -16.68
C ASP A 212 -11.73 31.76 -16.05
N GLY A 213 -11.45 30.73 -16.86
CA GLY A 213 -11.36 29.34 -16.42
C GLY A 213 -12.71 28.64 -16.22
N THR A 214 -13.85 29.32 -16.41
CA THR A 214 -15.19 28.76 -16.19
C THR A 214 -15.79 28.13 -17.45
N SER A 215 -16.65 27.13 -17.29
CA SER A 215 -17.42 26.53 -18.39
C SER A 215 -18.75 27.26 -18.62
N SER A 216 -18.70 28.59 -18.69
CA SER A 216 -19.87 29.43 -19.01
C SER A 216 -20.48 29.07 -20.39
N PRO A 217 -21.77 29.40 -20.66
CA PRO A 217 -22.38 29.14 -21.97
C PRO A 217 -21.60 29.76 -23.13
N LEU A 218 -21.03 30.95 -22.93
CA LEU A 218 -20.18 31.65 -23.89
C LEU A 218 -18.92 30.83 -24.19
N TRP A 219 -18.14 30.49 -23.17
CA TRP A 219 -16.88 29.77 -23.31
C TRP A 219 -17.07 28.35 -23.85
N ARG A 220 -18.12 27.64 -23.39
CA ARG A 220 -18.52 26.34 -23.95
C ARG A 220 -18.80 26.43 -25.45
N LYS A 221 -19.57 27.43 -25.91
CA LYS A 221 -19.86 27.60 -27.35
C LYS A 221 -18.60 28.00 -28.14
N ARG A 222 -17.88 29.03 -27.67
CA ARG A 222 -16.71 29.63 -28.36
C ARG A 222 -15.56 28.62 -28.54
N LEU A 223 -15.13 27.98 -27.46
CA LEU A 223 -13.96 27.10 -27.48
C LEU A 223 -14.28 25.73 -28.11
N THR A 224 -15.48 25.18 -27.90
CA THR A 224 -15.89 23.94 -28.58
C THR A 224 -16.08 24.13 -30.08
N ARG A 225 -16.51 25.33 -30.53
CA ARG A 225 -16.51 25.69 -31.96
C ARG A 225 -15.09 25.64 -32.53
N HIS A 226 -14.16 26.37 -31.93
CA HIS A 226 -12.76 26.40 -32.38
C HIS A 226 -12.17 24.98 -32.49
N VAL A 227 -12.40 24.13 -31.49
CA VAL A 227 -11.86 22.76 -31.46
C VAL A 227 -12.52 21.84 -32.51
N ARG A 228 -13.75 22.13 -32.93
CA ARG A 228 -14.42 21.40 -34.03
C ARG A 228 -13.92 21.82 -35.41
N GLU A 229 -13.62 23.11 -35.60
CA GLU A 229 -13.25 23.70 -36.90
C GLU A 229 -11.73 23.69 -37.16
N CYS A 230 -10.90 23.73 -36.12
CA CYS A 230 -9.44 23.74 -36.25
C CYS A 230 -8.86 22.33 -36.41
N ALA A 231 -8.27 22.03 -37.58
CA ALA A 231 -7.60 20.75 -37.85
C ALA A 231 -6.52 20.39 -36.80
N ARG A 232 -5.72 21.35 -36.33
CA ARG A 232 -4.72 21.14 -35.26
C ARG A 232 -5.36 20.75 -33.93
N CYS A 233 -6.58 21.20 -33.64
CA CYS A 233 -7.30 20.79 -32.44
C CYS A 233 -7.98 19.42 -32.62
N GLN A 234 -8.53 19.13 -33.81
CA GLN A 234 -9.08 17.81 -34.15
C GLN A 234 -8.03 16.70 -34.08
N ALA A 235 -6.75 17.00 -34.33
CA ALA A 235 -5.66 16.05 -34.15
C ALA A 235 -5.54 15.49 -32.71
N HIS A 236 -6.06 16.18 -31.69
CA HIS A 236 -6.12 15.65 -30.32
C HIS A 236 -7.24 14.62 -30.09
N ARG A 237 -8.07 14.33 -31.09
CA ARG A 237 -9.18 13.38 -30.99
C ARG A 237 -8.74 11.93 -31.26
N SER A 238 -7.74 11.69 -32.10
CA SER A 238 -7.33 10.34 -32.53
C SER A 238 -6.80 9.45 -31.40
N GLY A 239 -6.33 10.04 -30.28
CA GLY A 239 -5.90 9.31 -29.08
C GLY A 239 -7.01 9.04 -28.05
N LEU A 240 -8.28 9.42 -28.31
CA LEU A 240 -9.37 9.27 -27.34
C LEU A 240 -10.05 7.90 -27.44
N VAL A 241 -10.05 7.16 -26.33
CA VAL A 241 -10.81 5.91 -26.17
C VAL A 241 -12.32 6.21 -26.15
N ALA A 242 -13.17 5.31 -26.64
CA ALA A 242 -14.62 5.48 -26.57
C ALA A 242 -15.11 5.61 -25.10
N PRO A 243 -15.99 6.58 -24.76
CA PRO A 243 -16.38 6.82 -23.36
C PRO A 243 -17.09 5.64 -22.70
N GLU A 244 -17.70 4.75 -23.48
CA GLU A 244 -18.33 3.50 -23.03
C GLU A 244 -17.31 2.44 -22.58
N ASN A 245 -16.05 2.55 -23.01
CA ASN A 245 -14.97 1.66 -22.57
C ASN A 245 -14.27 2.18 -21.29
N LEU A 246 -14.55 3.42 -20.87
CA LEU A 246 -13.96 4.02 -19.65
C LEU A 246 -14.70 3.62 -18.36
N LEU A 247 -15.90 3.02 -18.48
CA LEU A 247 -16.87 2.79 -17.41
C LEU A 247 -16.39 1.91 -16.23
N PRO A 248 -15.60 0.82 -16.42
CA PRO A 248 -15.18 -0.07 -15.33
C PRO A 248 -14.13 0.59 -14.41
N GLY A 249 -14.58 1.47 -13.52
CA GLY A 249 -13.71 2.27 -12.63
C GLY A 249 -14.09 3.76 -12.52
N ILE A 250 -15.23 4.18 -13.07
CA ILE A 250 -15.79 5.51 -12.78
C ILE A 250 -16.68 5.40 -11.54
N GLY A 251 -16.25 6.00 -10.43
CA GLY A 251 -17.14 6.26 -9.29
C GLY A 251 -18.29 7.15 -9.75
N LEU A 252 -19.53 6.75 -9.42
CA LEU A 252 -20.77 7.32 -9.95
C LEU A 252 -20.73 8.85 -10.03
N VAL A 253 -20.84 9.39 -11.25
CA VAL A 253 -20.94 10.84 -11.45
C VAL A 253 -22.22 11.31 -10.76
N ALA A 254 -22.05 12.18 -9.77
CA ALA A 254 -23.09 12.58 -8.82
C ALA A 254 -24.42 12.88 -9.53
N VAL A 255 -25.40 12.01 -9.29
CA VAL A 255 -26.72 12.08 -9.90
C VAL A 255 -27.38 13.40 -9.47
N PRO A 256 -27.76 14.29 -10.40
CA PRO A 256 -28.43 15.53 -10.03
C PRO A 256 -29.72 15.22 -9.26
N GLY A 257 -29.92 15.87 -8.10
CA GLY A 257 -30.97 15.52 -7.14
C GLY A 257 -32.41 15.49 -7.69
N VAL A 258 -32.65 16.11 -8.84
CA VAL A 258 -33.88 15.98 -9.63
C VAL A 258 -34.25 14.51 -9.90
N LEU A 259 -33.28 13.62 -10.13
CA LEU A 259 -33.58 12.20 -10.37
C LEU A 259 -34.07 11.48 -9.11
N LEU A 260 -33.64 11.90 -7.91
CA LEU A 260 -34.13 11.39 -6.62
C LEU A 260 -35.55 11.88 -6.31
N VAL A 261 -35.95 13.04 -6.83
CA VAL A 261 -37.35 13.51 -6.80
C VAL A 261 -38.20 12.68 -7.76
N TRP A 262 -37.76 12.50 -9.01
CA TRP A 262 -38.52 11.76 -10.02
C TRP A 262 -38.70 10.27 -9.67
N LEU A 263 -37.70 9.63 -9.05
CA LEU A 263 -37.80 8.28 -8.50
C LEU A 263 -38.78 8.18 -7.30
N ARG A 264 -39.01 9.26 -6.55
CA ARG A 264 -40.05 9.32 -5.51
C ARG A 264 -41.44 9.50 -6.12
N GLU A 265 -41.58 10.38 -7.10
CA GLU A 265 -42.87 10.67 -7.75
C GLU A 265 -43.39 9.46 -8.53
N THR A 266 -42.52 8.76 -9.28
CA THR A 266 -42.88 7.52 -9.99
C THR A 266 -43.23 6.36 -9.05
N ALA A 267 -42.55 6.23 -7.90
CA ALA A 267 -42.92 5.27 -6.87
C ALA A 267 -44.28 5.60 -6.22
N ALA A 268 -44.57 6.89 -5.99
CA ALA A 268 -45.83 7.34 -5.41
C ALA A 268 -47.04 7.16 -6.35
N SER A 269 -46.83 7.27 -7.68
CA SER A 269 -47.89 7.08 -8.68
C SER A 269 -48.19 5.62 -9.06
N ALA A 270 -47.46 4.65 -8.49
CA ALA A 270 -47.57 3.23 -8.85
C ALA A 270 -48.45 2.38 -7.90
N ALA A 271 -49.11 3.01 -6.91
CA ALA A 271 -49.95 2.34 -5.93
C ALA A 271 -51.46 2.51 -6.23
N PRO A 272 -52.12 1.56 -6.93
CA PRO A 272 -53.57 1.61 -7.13
C PRO A 272 -54.32 1.33 -5.82
N SER A 273 -55.40 2.07 -5.58
CA SER A 273 -56.29 1.86 -4.45
C SER A 273 -57.11 0.57 -4.61
N LEU A 274 -57.17 -0.25 -3.56
CA LEU A 274 -58.08 -1.39 -3.44
C LEU A 274 -59.00 -1.21 -2.23
N PRO A 275 -60.35 -1.21 -2.38
CA PRO A 275 -61.27 -1.04 -1.26
C PRO A 275 -61.30 -2.24 -0.31
N ALA A 276 -61.66 -1.99 0.94
CA ALA A 276 -61.84 -3.04 1.93
C ALA A 276 -63.08 -3.89 1.65
N ARG A 277 -62.90 -5.07 1.04
CA ARG A 277 -63.80 -6.25 1.11
C ARG A 277 -63.15 -7.48 0.48
N ILE A 278 -62.60 -8.36 1.33
CA ILE A 278 -62.61 -9.83 1.30
C ILE A 278 -61.98 -10.22 2.64
N HIS A 279 -62.81 -10.55 3.62
CA HIS A 279 -62.35 -11.06 4.92
C HIS A 279 -62.87 -12.49 5.20
N ASP A 280 -63.77 -12.99 4.34
CA ASP A 280 -64.46 -14.27 4.43
C ASP A 280 -64.22 -15.07 3.13
N ALA A 281 -63.04 -15.66 3.01
CA ALA A 281 -62.74 -16.64 1.95
C ALA A 281 -61.63 -17.63 2.38
N LEU A 282 -62.06 -18.83 2.81
CA LEU A 282 -61.30 -20.09 2.75
C LEU A 282 -59.98 -20.19 3.53
N ALA A 283 -60.11 -20.52 4.82
CA ALA A 283 -59.40 -21.67 5.37
C ALA A 283 -60.23 -22.95 5.10
N PRO A 284 -59.69 -24.20 5.19
CA PRO A 284 -58.34 -24.58 5.62
C PRO A 284 -57.56 -25.49 4.65
N ALA A 285 -56.23 -25.50 4.77
CA ALA A 285 -55.36 -26.61 4.36
C ALA A 285 -54.06 -26.59 5.17
N THR A 286 -53.66 -27.71 5.78
CA THR A 286 -52.44 -27.81 6.61
C THR A 286 -51.21 -28.13 5.76
N ALA A 287 -50.10 -27.47 6.09
CA ALA A 287 -49.00 -27.26 5.14
C ALA A 287 -48.07 -28.46 4.89
N THR A 288 -47.74 -28.70 3.62
CA THR A 288 -46.47 -29.34 3.19
C THR A 288 -45.87 -28.60 1.99
N THR A 289 -44.63 -28.12 2.15
CA THR A 289 -43.63 -27.80 1.11
C THR A 289 -44.09 -27.24 -0.26
N LYS A 290 -43.80 -25.95 -0.51
CA LYS A 290 -42.79 -25.53 -1.49
C LYS A 290 -42.39 -24.06 -1.31
N ALA A 291 -41.28 -23.66 -1.91
CA ALA A 291 -40.62 -22.36 -1.72
C ALA A 291 -40.70 -21.46 -2.97
N ALA A 292 -40.15 -20.24 -2.82
CA ALA A 292 -39.90 -19.17 -3.80
C ALA A 292 -40.86 -17.96 -3.76
N ALA A 293 -40.30 -16.81 -4.14
CA ALA A 293 -40.97 -15.52 -4.38
C ALA A 293 -41.68 -14.83 -3.19
N LEU A 294 -40.93 -14.39 -2.18
CA LEU A 294 -41.21 -13.11 -1.48
C LEU A 294 -39.96 -12.58 -0.75
N ALA A 295 -39.20 -11.73 -1.45
CA ALA A 295 -38.09 -10.95 -0.90
C ALA A 295 -38.08 -9.55 -1.52
N ALA A 296 -37.53 -8.57 -0.80
CA ALA A 296 -37.40 -7.15 -1.20
C ALA A 296 -38.71 -6.33 -1.33
N ALA A 297 -39.43 -6.13 -0.20
CA ALA A 297 -40.47 -5.08 -0.10
C ALA A 297 -40.67 -4.46 1.31
N ALA A 298 -39.68 -4.48 2.21
CA ALA A 298 -39.79 -3.81 3.53
C ALA A 298 -38.43 -3.56 4.24
N ALA A 299 -37.73 -2.45 3.93
CA ALA A 299 -36.62 -1.89 4.75
C ALA A 299 -36.10 -0.51 4.23
N VAL A 300 -36.96 0.49 4.01
CA VAL A 300 -36.51 1.89 3.79
C VAL A 300 -37.41 2.85 4.57
N THR A 301 -37.19 2.91 5.89
CA THR A 301 -37.83 3.84 6.82
C THR A 301 -36.86 4.10 7.98
N ALA A 302 -36.83 5.35 8.46
CA ALA A 302 -35.81 5.93 9.35
C ALA A 302 -34.37 5.97 8.76
N GLY A 303 -33.72 7.13 8.66
CA GLY A 303 -34.23 8.48 8.91
C GLY A 303 -33.33 9.57 8.34
N THR A 304 -33.95 10.64 7.82
CA THR A 304 -33.26 11.86 7.36
C THR A 304 -33.95 13.09 7.94
N LEU A 305 -33.34 13.75 8.92
CA LEU A 305 -33.52 15.18 9.25
C LEU A 305 -32.49 15.59 10.32
N GLY A 306 -32.19 16.89 10.44
CA GLY A 306 -31.34 17.41 11.52
C GLY A 306 -30.26 18.41 11.14
N LEU A 307 -30.52 19.33 10.20
CA LEU A 307 -29.57 20.41 9.87
C LEU A 307 -30.27 21.77 9.94
N LEU A 308 -30.22 22.42 11.11
CA LEU A 308 -30.27 23.88 11.32
C LEU A 308 -30.22 24.24 12.83
N LEU A 309 -29.45 25.28 13.18
CA LEU A 309 -29.47 26.06 14.44
C LEU A 309 -29.18 25.33 15.78
N TRP A 310 -27.98 25.53 16.36
CA TRP A 310 -27.75 26.56 17.40
C TRP A 310 -26.24 26.83 17.62
N GLN A 311 -25.92 27.87 18.38
CA GLN A 311 -24.60 28.48 18.65
C GLN A 311 -23.66 27.64 19.55
N SER A 312 -22.35 27.90 19.47
CA SER A 312 -21.38 27.66 20.55
C SER A 312 -21.54 28.70 21.68
N PRO A 313 -21.16 28.37 22.93
CA PRO A 313 -19.91 28.94 23.44
C PRO A 313 -19.05 27.97 24.28
N ASP A 314 -17.91 28.47 24.77
CA ASP A 314 -16.77 27.72 25.32
C ASP A 314 -16.95 27.04 26.68
N SER A 315 -16.22 25.93 26.88
CA SER A 315 -15.39 25.69 28.08
C SER A 315 -14.38 24.55 27.84
N PRO A 316 -13.19 24.56 28.49
CA PRO A 316 -12.08 23.67 28.13
C PRO A 316 -12.16 22.27 28.79
N PRO A 317 -11.53 21.24 28.18
CA PRO A 317 -11.40 19.93 28.81
C PRO A 317 -10.42 19.98 30.00
N SER A 318 -10.85 19.41 31.13
CA SER A 318 -10.00 19.27 32.33
C SER A 318 -8.77 18.40 32.07
N ALA A 319 -7.65 18.72 32.72
CA ALA A 319 -6.43 17.93 32.62
C ALA A 319 -6.61 16.52 33.23
N ALA A 320 -6.14 15.50 32.50
CA ALA A 320 -5.87 14.18 33.06
C ALA A 320 -4.49 14.18 33.77
N PRO A 321 -4.31 13.45 34.88
CA PRO A 321 -3.09 13.52 35.68
C PRO A 321 -1.88 12.87 34.99
N ALA A 322 -0.70 13.42 35.26
CA ALA A 322 0.57 12.91 34.72
C ALA A 322 0.93 11.51 35.27
N PRO A 323 1.59 10.65 34.47
CA PRO A 323 2.12 9.38 34.96
C PRO A 323 3.21 9.62 36.01
N ARG A 324 3.11 8.95 37.17
CA ARG A 324 4.19 8.94 38.17
C ARG A 324 5.41 8.21 37.62
N ALA A 325 6.59 8.77 37.82
CA ALA A 325 7.84 8.08 37.56
C ALA A 325 8.01 6.89 38.53
N THR A 326 8.28 5.70 38.00
CA THR A 326 8.76 4.55 38.77
C THR A 326 10.29 4.57 38.80
N ALA A 327 10.86 4.49 40.00
CA ALA A 327 12.31 4.38 40.20
C ALA A 327 12.81 2.97 39.81
N PRO A 328 14.10 2.80 39.45
CA PRO A 328 14.65 1.51 39.09
C PRO A 328 14.74 0.56 40.30
N VAL A 329 14.36 -0.70 40.10
CA VAL A 329 14.59 -1.79 41.06
C VAL A 329 15.97 -2.41 40.77
N PRO A 330 16.87 -2.57 41.75
CA PRO A 330 18.19 -3.16 41.54
C PRO A 330 18.12 -4.68 41.35
N ALA A 331 19.15 -5.24 40.74
CA ALA A 331 19.26 -6.69 40.52
C ALA A 331 19.44 -7.45 41.85
N GLY A 332 18.74 -8.57 42.01
CA GLY A 332 18.89 -9.51 43.12
C GLY A 332 18.81 -10.95 42.61
N SER A 333 19.77 -11.79 43.00
CA SER A 333 19.85 -13.20 42.62
C SER A 333 19.45 -14.10 43.79
N SER A 334 18.54 -15.07 43.56
CA SER A 334 18.43 -16.28 44.39
C SER A 334 17.58 -17.37 43.71
N ALA A 335 18.10 -18.60 43.80
CA ALA A 335 17.52 -19.95 43.66
C ALA A 335 16.05 -20.16 43.18
N ALA A 336 15.87 -21.21 42.37
CA ALA A 336 14.57 -21.70 41.88
C ALA A 336 13.96 -22.83 42.75
N PRO A 337 12.63 -23.01 42.74
CA PRO A 337 11.96 -24.27 43.02
C PRO A 337 11.85 -25.15 41.75
N SER A 338 11.70 -26.47 41.92
CA SER A 338 11.89 -27.46 40.85
C SER A 338 10.61 -27.92 40.13
N ALA A 339 10.75 -28.15 38.82
CA ALA A 339 10.09 -29.21 38.03
C ALA A 339 8.56 -29.34 38.12
N GLY A 340 7.86 -28.56 37.29
CA GLY A 340 6.84 -29.15 36.40
C GLY A 340 7.51 -29.58 35.08
N ASN A 341 6.90 -30.52 34.34
CA ASN A 341 7.44 -30.96 33.04
C ASN A 341 7.31 -29.86 31.97
N ASP A 342 8.28 -28.94 31.92
CA ASP A 342 8.51 -28.11 30.74
C ASP A 342 9.09 -28.99 29.62
N ALA A 343 8.51 -28.92 28.43
CA ALA A 343 9.05 -29.62 27.27
C ALA A 343 10.39 -28.96 26.89
N THR A 344 11.49 -29.73 26.96
CA THR A 344 12.84 -29.21 26.71
C THR A 344 12.90 -28.46 25.38
N ALA A 345 13.29 -27.19 25.42
CA ALA A 345 13.35 -26.31 24.26
C ALA A 345 14.35 -26.84 23.22
N THR A 346 13.86 -27.61 22.24
CA THR A 346 14.70 -28.23 21.22
C THR A 346 15.42 -27.16 20.39
N SER A 347 16.75 -27.26 20.33
CA SER A 347 17.56 -26.51 19.37
C SER A 347 17.66 -27.31 18.08
N LEU A 348 17.23 -26.71 16.97
CA LEU A 348 17.46 -27.20 15.62
C LEU A 348 18.67 -26.45 15.03
N TYR A 349 19.48 -27.16 14.26
CA TYR A 349 20.71 -26.64 13.68
C TYR A 349 20.65 -26.68 12.16
N VAL A 350 21.20 -25.66 11.53
CA VAL A 350 21.34 -25.52 10.07
C VAL A 350 22.80 -25.21 9.77
N ALA A 351 23.39 -25.84 8.76
CA ALA A 351 24.80 -25.68 8.39
C ALA A 351 24.99 -25.75 6.87
N PRO A 352 25.95 -25.02 6.26
CA PRO A 352 26.16 -25.06 4.81
C PRO A 352 26.58 -26.44 4.26
N ASP A 353 27.10 -27.31 5.12
CA ASP A 353 27.49 -28.70 4.87
C ASP A 353 26.49 -29.73 5.45
N GLY A 354 25.30 -29.28 5.88
CA GLY A 354 24.23 -30.12 6.41
C GLY A 354 23.44 -30.91 5.36
N SER A 355 22.33 -31.52 5.78
CA SER A 355 21.39 -32.24 4.91
C SER A 355 19.95 -32.08 5.40
N ASP A 356 19.02 -31.75 4.50
CA ASP A 356 17.61 -31.53 4.83
C ASP A 356 16.84 -32.80 5.21
N GLU A 357 17.40 -33.96 4.83
CA GLU A 357 17.03 -35.32 5.28
C GLU A 357 17.54 -35.65 6.70
N GLY A 358 18.33 -34.76 7.32
CA GLY A 358 18.76 -34.89 8.71
C GLY A 358 17.62 -34.78 9.73
N ASP A 359 17.95 -34.89 11.01
CA ASP A 359 17.01 -34.66 12.11
C ASP A 359 17.06 -33.22 12.65
N GLY A 360 18.07 -32.44 12.26
CA GLY A 360 18.29 -31.08 12.72
C GLY A 360 19.07 -30.99 14.03
N THR A 361 19.65 -32.07 14.53
CA THR A 361 20.59 -32.03 15.66
C THR A 361 21.91 -31.36 15.28
N LEU A 362 22.74 -31.03 16.27
CA LEU A 362 24.09 -30.49 16.03
C LEU A 362 25.00 -31.48 15.28
N ALA A 363 24.70 -32.78 15.34
CA ALA A 363 25.43 -33.82 14.61
C ALA A 363 24.91 -34.03 13.17
N HIS A 364 23.61 -33.83 12.94
CA HIS A 364 22.96 -34.00 11.63
C HIS A 364 22.09 -32.76 11.29
N PRO A 365 22.72 -31.58 11.11
CA PRO A 365 22.02 -30.32 10.86
C PRO A 365 21.37 -30.29 9.47
N PHE A 366 20.35 -29.45 9.31
CA PHE A 366 19.75 -29.17 8.00
C PHE A 366 20.72 -28.40 7.10
N ALA A 367 20.57 -28.53 5.77
CA ALA A 367 21.29 -27.70 4.80
C ALA A 367 20.62 -26.31 4.67
N THR A 368 19.29 -26.28 4.74
CA THR A 368 18.49 -25.06 4.52
C THR A 368 17.59 -24.72 5.71
N LEU A 369 17.13 -23.46 5.73
CA LEU A 369 16.29 -22.93 6.81
C LEU A 369 14.83 -23.46 6.77
N GLY A 370 14.34 -23.85 5.59
CA GLY A 370 12.94 -24.28 5.40
C GLY A 370 12.52 -25.45 6.30
N PRO A 371 13.25 -26.59 6.31
CA PRO A 371 12.93 -27.72 7.17
C PRO A 371 13.05 -27.40 8.66
N ALA A 372 13.96 -26.51 9.06
CA ALA A 372 14.06 -26.04 10.44
C ALA A 372 12.82 -25.25 10.87
N VAL A 373 12.35 -24.32 10.02
CA VAL A 373 11.14 -23.51 10.25
C VAL A 373 9.86 -24.37 10.26
N ALA A 374 9.80 -25.43 9.44
CA ALA A 374 8.69 -26.38 9.45
C ALA A 374 8.66 -27.28 10.71
N ARG A 375 9.83 -27.62 11.25
CA ARG A 375 9.99 -28.54 12.40
C ARG A 375 9.96 -27.82 13.77
N VAL A 376 10.35 -26.55 13.87
CA VAL A 376 10.38 -25.79 15.15
C VAL A 376 8.99 -25.59 15.76
N ARG A 377 8.92 -25.47 17.09
CA ARG A 377 7.68 -25.30 17.87
C ARG A 377 7.86 -24.14 18.88
N PRO A 378 6.79 -23.59 19.49
CA PRO A 378 6.90 -22.49 20.47
C PRO A 378 7.95 -22.77 21.55
N GLY A 379 8.86 -21.81 21.77
CA GLY A 379 10.00 -21.94 22.69
C GLY A 379 11.25 -22.62 22.11
N GLY A 380 11.14 -23.26 20.93
CA GLY A 380 12.27 -23.83 20.21
C GLY A 380 13.22 -22.76 19.65
N THR A 381 14.44 -23.19 19.32
CA THR A 381 15.49 -22.32 18.76
C THR A 381 16.05 -22.94 17.48
N ILE A 382 16.30 -22.12 16.46
CA ILE A 382 17.03 -22.47 15.24
C ILE A 382 18.39 -21.75 15.28
N LEU A 383 19.48 -22.49 15.14
CA LEU A 383 20.86 -21.98 15.15
C LEU A 383 21.55 -22.25 13.81
N LEU A 384 21.88 -21.19 13.07
CA LEU A 384 22.66 -21.27 11.83
C LEU A 384 24.15 -21.28 12.16
N ARG A 385 24.87 -22.30 11.70
CA ARG A 385 26.34 -22.37 11.74
C ARG A 385 26.96 -21.33 10.82
N GLY A 386 28.21 -20.97 11.10
CA GLY A 386 28.98 -20.01 10.31
C GLY A 386 29.26 -20.48 8.88
N GLY A 387 29.33 -19.54 7.95
CA GLY A 387 29.55 -19.81 6.52
C GLY A 387 28.43 -19.24 5.64
N THR A 388 28.52 -19.51 4.33
CA THR A 388 27.58 -18.95 3.33
C THR A 388 26.57 -20.00 2.88
N TYR A 389 25.29 -19.68 2.98
CA TYR A 389 24.16 -20.46 2.49
C TYR A 389 23.72 -19.89 1.13
N HIS A 390 23.46 -20.76 0.16
CA HIS A 390 23.05 -20.38 -1.20
C HIS A 390 21.66 -20.93 -1.55
N PRO A 391 20.58 -20.47 -0.90
CA PRO A 391 19.23 -20.95 -1.18
C PRO A 391 18.75 -20.58 -2.59
N THR A 392 18.07 -21.51 -3.24
CA THR A 392 17.32 -21.30 -4.50
C THR A 392 15.82 -21.12 -4.28
N GLU A 393 15.34 -21.37 -3.05
CA GLU A 393 13.93 -21.32 -2.67
C GLU A 393 13.68 -20.30 -1.54
N ALA A 394 12.46 -19.77 -1.49
CA ALA A 394 12.03 -18.81 -0.48
C ALA A 394 11.59 -19.51 0.83
N VAL A 395 11.82 -18.85 1.97
CA VAL A 395 11.45 -19.38 3.29
C VAL A 395 10.16 -18.72 3.80
N GLU A 396 9.13 -19.51 4.07
CA GLU A 396 7.84 -19.06 4.64
C GLU A 396 7.73 -19.39 6.13
N ILE A 397 7.81 -18.37 7.00
CA ILE A 397 7.75 -18.49 8.45
C ILE A 397 6.30 -18.30 8.94
N THR A 398 5.59 -19.43 9.06
CA THR A 398 4.15 -19.51 9.40
C THR A 398 3.88 -20.01 10.83
N THR A 399 4.81 -20.74 11.45
CA THR A 399 4.65 -21.23 12.83
C THR A 399 4.84 -20.10 13.84
N ALA A 400 3.80 -19.72 14.58
CA ALA A 400 3.89 -18.70 15.63
C ALA A 400 4.48 -19.25 16.94
N GLY A 401 5.23 -18.41 17.65
CA GLY A 401 5.53 -18.60 19.07
C GLY A 401 4.37 -18.15 19.96
N THR A 402 4.64 -18.02 21.26
CA THR A 402 3.70 -17.38 22.21
C THR A 402 4.41 -16.36 23.08
N ALA A 403 3.64 -15.54 23.81
CA ALA A 403 4.19 -14.56 24.76
C ALA A 403 5.05 -15.18 25.89
N ARG A 404 4.89 -16.47 26.19
CA ARG A 404 5.72 -17.23 27.15
C ARG A 404 6.82 -18.03 26.46
N HIS A 405 6.52 -18.63 25.31
CA HIS A 405 7.40 -19.53 24.56
C HIS A 405 7.65 -18.95 23.16
N ARG A 406 8.48 -17.92 23.10
CA ARG A 406 8.94 -17.25 21.88
C ARG A 406 9.85 -18.19 21.08
N ILE A 407 9.72 -18.22 19.75
CA ILE A 407 10.64 -18.98 18.89
C ILE A 407 11.86 -18.11 18.59
N THR A 408 13.07 -18.68 18.61
CA THR A 408 14.30 -17.95 18.28
C THR A 408 14.93 -18.46 16.99
N LEU A 409 15.30 -17.57 16.09
CA LEU A 409 16.16 -17.80 14.95
C LEU A 409 17.43 -16.96 15.15
N ALA A 410 18.59 -17.61 15.20
CA ALA A 410 19.86 -16.94 15.50
C ALA A 410 21.04 -17.57 14.75
N ASN A 411 22.15 -16.84 14.71
CA ASN A 411 23.46 -17.46 14.55
C ASN A 411 23.81 -18.39 15.72
N TYR A 412 24.63 -19.40 15.45
CA TYR A 412 25.33 -20.16 16.47
C TYR A 412 26.31 -19.22 17.23
N PRO A 413 26.44 -19.30 18.56
CA PRO A 413 27.25 -18.37 19.34
C PRO A 413 28.70 -18.25 18.85
N GLY A 414 29.11 -17.02 18.50
CA GLY A 414 30.46 -16.72 17.99
C GLY A 414 30.68 -16.98 16.50
N GLU A 415 29.69 -17.53 15.79
CA GLU A 415 29.76 -17.80 14.35
C GLU A 415 28.95 -16.79 13.53
N HIS A 416 29.29 -16.61 12.25
CA HIS A 416 28.67 -15.65 11.35
C HIS A 416 28.03 -16.34 10.12
N PRO A 417 26.70 -16.50 10.09
CA PRO A 417 25.98 -17.06 8.94
C PRO A 417 25.59 -15.97 7.93
N VAL A 418 25.90 -16.22 6.66
CA VAL A 418 25.57 -15.34 5.53
C VAL A 418 24.59 -16.06 4.61
N VAL A 419 23.37 -15.53 4.45
CA VAL A 419 22.40 -16.05 3.47
C VAL A 419 22.55 -15.26 2.18
N ASP A 420 23.17 -15.88 1.18
CA ASP A 420 23.33 -15.31 -0.15
C ASP A 420 22.13 -15.68 -1.02
N ALA A 421 21.10 -14.83 -0.99
CA ALA A 421 19.81 -15.03 -1.62
C ALA A 421 19.82 -14.78 -3.14
N SER A 422 20.99 -14.68 -3.78
CA SER A 422 21.12 -14.50 -5.23
C SER A 422 20.57 -15.66 -6.06
N GLY A 423 20.42 -16.85 -5.45
CA GLY A 423 19.78 -18.01 -6.06
C GLY A 423 18.24 -17.94 -6.11
N ILE A 424 17.61 -17.04 -5.34
CA ILE A 424 16.16 -16.94 -5.23
C ILE A 424 15.59 -16.06 -6.36
N PRO A 425 14.60 -16.53 -7.14
CA PRO A 425 14.00 -15.76 -8.22
C PRO A 425 13.38 -14.42 -7.76
N ARG A 426 13.62 -13.34 -8.53
CA ARG A 426 13.09 -11.97 -8.35
C ARG A 426 11.57 -11.88 -8.07
N THR A 427 10.81 -12.87 -8.51
CA THR A 427 9.36 -12.99 -8.28
C THR A 427 8.96 -13.37 -6.84
N LEU A 428 9.92 -13.80 -6.02
CA LEU A 428 9.74 -14.19 -4.62
C LEU A 428 10.46 -13.20 -3.69
N TRP A 429 10.17 -13.26 -2.39
CA TRP A 429 10.96 -12.62 -1.34
C TRP A 429 11.80 -13.72 -0.67
N ALA A 430 13.01 -13.40 -0.19
CA ALA A 430 13.92 -14.45 0.29
C ALA A 430 13.41 -15.12 1.59
N ILE A 431 12.89 -14.30 2.53
CA ILE A 431 12.14 -14.77 3.70
C ILE A 431 10.84 -13.97 3.84
N THR A 432 9.72 -14.68 3.94
CA THR A 432 8.42 -14.12 4.35
C THR A 432 8.10 -14.60 5.77
N GLN A 433 7.54 -13.74 6.61
CA GLN A 433 7.07 -14.11 7.95
C GLN A 433 5.64 -13.59 8.18
N THR A 434 4.69 -14.50 8.38
CA THR A 434 3.33 -14.19 8.86
C THR A 434 3.17 -14.48 10.35
N ALA A 435 4.07 -15.29 10.92
CA ALA A 435 4.03 -15.74 12.30
C ALA A 435 4.40 -14.66 13.34
N GLY A 436 3.65 -14.59 14.45
CA GLY A 436 4.00 -13.75 15.61
C GLY A 436 4.94 -14.42 16.62
N PHE A 437 5.47 -13.61 17.55
CA PHE A 437 6.32 -14.03 18.69
C PHE A 437 7.62 -14.77 18.29
N TRP A 438 8.44 -14.13 17.43
CA TRP A 438 9.80 -14.58 17.09
C TRP A 438 10.89 -13.64 17.65
N THR A 439 12.08 -14.16 17.94
CA THR A 439 13.34 -13.40 17.95
C THR A 439 14.13 -13.82 16.72
N VAL A 440 14.59 -12.87 15.92
CA VAL A 440 15.45 -13.07 14.74
C VAL A 440 16.71 -12.24 14.97
N ARG A 441 17.89 -12.86 15.06
CA ARG A 441 19.13 -12.13 15.41
C ARG A 441 20.41 -12.65 14.75
N GLY A 442 21.39 -11.77 14.57
CA GLY A 442 22.74 -12.15 14.15
C GLY A 442 22.82 -12.76 12.75
N LEU A 443 21.90 -12.40 11.85
CA LEU A 443 21.87 -12.90 10.47
C LEU A 443 22.38 -11.84 9.49
N GLU A 444 23.25 -12.26 8.57
CA GLU A 444 23.51 -11.52 7.33
C GLU A 444 22.63 -12.09 6.20
N ILE A 445 21.96 -11.22 5.43
CA ILE A 445 21.21 -11.61 4.22
C ILE A 445 21.55 -10.64 3.09
N ARG A 446 22.03 -11.19 1.98
CA ARG A 446 22.49 -10.39 0.84
C ARG A 446 22.07 -10.93 -0.51
N GLY A 447 22.24 -10.10 -1.54
CA GLY A 447 22.14 -10.52 -2.95
C GLY A 447 20.73 -10.91 -3.41
N SER A 448 19.69 -10.74 -2.59
CA SER A 448 18.32 -11.07 -2.98
C SER A 448 17.92 -10.28 -4.21
N ALA A 449 17.42 -10.98 -5.24
CA ALA A 449 16.88 -10.35 -6.44
C ALA A 449 15.56 -9.59 -6.19
N SER A 450 15.10 -9.50 -4.93
CA SER A 450 13.90 -8.84 -4.45
C SER A 450 14.09 -8.38 -3.00
N HIS A 451 13.05 -8.33 -2.17
CA HIS A 451 13.18 -8.05 -0.72
C HIS A 451 13.84 -9.23 0.01
N ALA A 452 14.79 -8.94 0.91
CA ALA A 452 15.47 -9.96 1.71
C ALA A 452 14.55 -10.56 2.80
N TYR A 453 13.94 -9.71 3.64
CA TYR A 453 13.05 -10.18 4.71
C TYR A 453 11.75 -9.38 4.74
N VAL A 454 10.60 -10.07 4.78
CA VAL A 454 9.27 -9.43 4.78
C VAL A 454 8.36 -10.01 5.88
N CYS A 455 8.20 -9.25 6.96
CA CYS A 455 7.13 -9.43 7.95
C CYS A 455 5.79 -8.95 7.36
N ARG A 456 4.79 -9.84 7.31
CA ARG A 456 3.44 -9.60 6.80
C ARG A 456 2.41 -9.79 7.92
N GLY A 457 1.93 -8.72 8.54
CA GLY A 457 1.02 -8.84 9.68
C GLY A 457 1.65 -9.55 10.90
N CYS A 458 2.97 -9.69 10.94
CA CYS A 458 3.65 -10.39 12.03
C CYS A 458 3.67 -9.51 13.28
N ALA A 459 3.38 -10.10 14.45
CA ALA A 459 3.22 -9.35 15.71
C ALA A 459 4.24 -9.76 16.77
N HIS A 460 4.59 -8.82 17.65
CA HIS A 460 5.49 -8.99 18.79
C HIS A 460 6.89 -9.53 18.46
N THR A 461 7.38 -9.42 17.22
CA THR A 461 8.69 -9.95 16.79
C THR A 461 9.85 -9.01 17.13
N VAL A 462 10.97 -9.58 17.56
CA VAL A 462 12.22 -8.85 17.82
C VAL A 462 13.23 -9.19 16.73
N PHE A 463 13.63 -8.20 15.96
CA PHE A 463 14.69 -8.24 14.95
C PHE A 463 15.91 -7.52 15.54
N GLN A 464 17.05 -8.20 15.77
CA GLN A 464 18.20 -7.59 16.46
C GLN A 464 19.56 -7.98 15.86
N GLY A 465 20.45 -7.00 15.64
CA GLY A 465 21.80 -7.28 15.15
C GLY A 465 21.81 -7.97 13.79
N LEU A 466 20.99 -7.49 12.85
CA LEU A 466 20.89 -8.01 11.48
C LEU A 466 21.77 -7.19 10.53
N SER A 467 22.26 -7.80 9.45
CA SER A 467 23.07 -7.17 8.39
C SER A 467 22.44 -7.47 7.03
N PHE A 468 21.50 -6.64 6.56
CA PHE A 468 20.77 -6.93 5.30
C PHE A 468 21.18 -5.94 4.20
N HIS A 469 21.96 -6.40 3.23
CA HIS A 469 22.65 -5.53 2.26
C HIS A 469 22.72 -6.08 0.83
N ASP A 470 23.00 -5.22 -0.15
CA ASP A 470 23.11 -5.59 -1.57
C ASP A 470 21.87 -6.35 -2.14
N ASN A 471 20.69 -6.13 -1.57
CA ASN A 471 19.42 -6.69 -2.05
C ASN A 471 18.70 -5.71 -3.00
N ALA A 472 17.96 -6.21 -3.98
CA ALA A 472 17.29 -5.39 -4.98
C ALA A 472 16.01 -4.69 -4.47
N GLY A 473 15.30 -5.33 -3.53
CA GLY A 473 14.14 -4.77 -2.84
C GLY A 473 14.56 -4.00 -1.58
N SER A 474 13.77 -4.13 -0.51
CA SER A 474 14.18 -3.65 0.82
C SER A 474 15.01 -4.71 1.55
N GLY A 475 15.92 -4.29 2.43
CA GLY A 475 16.59 -5.19 3.37
C GLY A 475 15.57 -5.88 4.30
N LEU A 476 14.90 -5.10 5.16
CA LEU A 476 13.77 -5.57 5.97
C LEU A 476 12.51 -4.77 5.65
N THR A 477 11.38 -5.47 5.54
CA THR A 477 10.05 -4.89 5.32
C THR A 477 9.08 -5.37 6.39
N LEU A 478 8.41 -4.46 7.09
CA LEU A 478 7.25 -4.72 7.95
C LEU A 478 6.01 -4.15 7.24
N ARG A 479 5.00 -4.97 6.93
CA ARG A 479 3.88 -4.57 6.06
C ARG A 479 2.59 -5.33 6.29
N ASP A 480 1.51 -4.86 5.67
CA ASP A 480 0.15 -5.37 5.84
C ASP A 480 -0.40 -5.14 7.28
N GLY A 481 -1.69 -5.43 7.51
CA GLY A 481 -2.36 -5.16 8.78
C GLY A 481 -2.08 -6.21 9.87
N GLY A 482 -2.09 -5.80 11.14
CA GLY A 482 -1.72 -6.65 12.28
C GLY A 482 -0.22 -6.66 12.59
N THR A 483 0.57 -5.85 11.88
CA THR A 483 2.01 -5.70 12.06
C THR A 483 2.29 -4.85 13.29
N GLU A 484 2.22 -5.41 14.49
CA GLU A 484 2.25 -4.65 15.75
C GLU A 484 3.26 -5.13 16.80
N ALA A 485 3.64 -4.22 17.69
CA ALA A 485 4.58 -4.44 18.79
C ALA A 485 5.93 -5.06 18.39
N ASN A 486 6.35 -4.90 17.14
CA ASN A 486 7.65 -5.38 16.66
C ASN A 486 8.77 -4.42 17.05
N SER A 487 9.96 -4.94 17.29
CA SER A 487 11.16 -4.14 17.59
C SER A 487 12.26 -4.47 16.58
N VAL A 488 12.71 -3.47 15.83
CA VAL A 488 13.90 -3.55 14.97
C VAL A 488 15.03 -2.82 15.71
N LEU A 489 16.03 -3.58 16.15
CA LEU A 489 17.05 -3.15 17.10
C LEU A 489 18.44 -3.35 16.50
N ASP A 490 19.34 -2.41 16.72
CA ASP A 490 20.78 -2.60 16.61
C ASP A 490 21.26 -3.21 15.27
N SER A 491 20.53 -2.93 14.18
CA SER A 491 20.69 -3.62 12.87
C SER A 491 21.15 -2.66 11.77
N ASP A 492 21.81 -3.20 10.76
CA ASP A 492 22.36 -2.48 9.62
C ASP A 492 21.68 -2.90 8.31
N PHE A 493 21.24 -1.90 7.54
CA PHE A 493 20.56 -2.08 6.26
C PHE A 493 21.23 -1.17 5.22
N PHE A 494 22.05 -1.73 4.33
CA PHE A 494 22.95 -0.91 3.52
C PHE A 494 23.18 -1.41 2.10
N ALA A 495 23.62 -0.53 1.19
CA ALA A 495 23.94 -0.85 -0.21
C ALA A 495 22.83 -1.61 -1.00
N ASN A 496 21.61 -1.72 -0.46
CA ASN A 496 20.49 -2.35 -1.15
C ASN A 496 20.17 -1.52 -2.40
N HIS A 497 20.12 -2.15 -3.57
CA HIS A 497 20.03 -1.47 -4.86
C HIS A 497 19.29 -2.28 -5.92
N GLY A 498 18.25 -1.69 -6.50
CA GLY A 498 17.48 -2.31 -7.57
C GLY A 498 16.68 -1.30 -8.37
N ASP A 499 16.23 -1.72 -9.55
CA ASP A 499 15.28 -1.02 -10.41
C ASP A 499 15.64 0.46 -10.65
N HIS A 500 16.92 0.69 -11.01
CA HIS A 500 17.53 2.01 -11.23
C HIS A 500 17.45 2.95 -10.01
N GLY A 501 17.50 2.39 -8.80
CA GLY A 501 17.36 3.13 -7.55
C GLY A 501 15.92 3.40 -7.11
N ARG A 502 14.92 2.83 -7.80
CA ARG A 502 13.54 2.79 -7.27
C ARG A 502 13.34 1.65 -6.26
N GLY A 503 14.07 0.54 -6.44
CA GLY A 503 14.28 -0.49 -5.42
C GLY A 503 15.42 -0.09 -4.47
N GLY A 504 15.86 -1.00 -3.59
CA GLY A 504 16.97 -0.72 -2.68
C GLY A 504 16.62 0.24 -1.55
N ILE A 505 15.74 -0.17 -0.63
CA ILE A 505 15.43 0.56 0.61
C ILE A 505 16.15 -0.14 1.77
N GLY A 506 16.67 0.62 2.75
CA GLY A 506 17.25 0.02 3.96
C GLY A 506 16.19 -0.73 4.78
N LEU A 507 15.35 0.04 5.48
CA LEU A 507 14.28 -0.47 6.35
C LEU A 507 12.92 0.15 5.97
N ALA A 508 11.98 -0.71 5.59
CA ALA A 508 10.61 -0.33 5.25
C ALA A 508 9.64 -0.77 6.35
N ILE A 509 8.79 0.13 6.83
CA ILE A 509 7.61 -0.20 7.66
C ILE A 509 6.41 0.44 6.98
N LYS A 510 5.83 -0.25 5.98
CA LYS A 510 5.02 0.35 4.91
C LYS A 510 3.71 -0.38 4.65
N PHE A 511 2.75 0.31 4.02
CA PHE A 511 1.52 -0.28 3.46
C PHE A 511 0.82 -1.25 4.42
N GLY A 512 0.57 -0.82 5.65
CA GLY A 512 0.16 -1.70 6.75
C GLY A 512 -0.36 -0.96 7.97
N SER A 513 -0.63 -1.71 9.03
CA SER A 513 -1.10 -1.17 10.31
C SER A 513 -0.77 -2.07 11.48
N GLY A 514 -0.66 -1.46 12.66
CA GLY A 514 -0.31 -2.08 13.93
C GLY A 514 0.45 -1.10 14.83
N ALA A 515 0.12 -1.06 16.12
CA ALA A 515 0.68 -0.08 17.05
C ALA A 515 1.98 -0.55 17.70
N GLY A 516 2.73 0.38 18.31
CA GLY A 516 3.85 0.01 19.18
C GLY A 516 5.09 -0.55 18.47
N ASN A 517 5.21 -0.41 17.15
CA ASN A 517 6.44 -0.77 16.43
C ASN A 517 7.57 0.21 16.78
N VAL A 518 8.78 -0.31 17.02
CA VAL A 518 9.97 0.47 17.40
C VAL A 518 11.12 0.17 16.45
N VAL A 519 11.84 1.21 16.02
CA VAL A 519 13.14 1.12 15.35
C VAL A 519 14.18 1.83 16.20
N ARG A 520 15.24 1.13 16.62
CA ARG A 520 16.26 1.70 17.51
C ARG A 520 17.67 1.21 17.24
N GLY A 521 18.67 2.09 17.33
CA GLY A 521 20.09 1.73 17.22
C GLY A 521 20.51 1.26 15.82
N CYS A 522 19.66 1.43 14.81
CA CYS A 522 19.88 0.92 13.46
C CYS A 522 20.69 1.92 12.60
N ARG A 523 21.42 1.41 11.60
CA ARG A 523 22.01 2.23 10.53
C ARG A 523 21.38 1.86 9.19
N THR A 524 20.88 2.85 8.45
CA THR A 524 20.30 2.68 7.13
C THR A 524 21.08 3.51 6.11
N TYR A 525 22.12 2.92 5.50
CA TYR A 525 23.14 3.71 4.77
C TYR A 525 23.48 3.22 3.38
N ASP A 526 23.91 4.14 2.52
CA ASP A 526 24.30 3.86 1.13
C ASP A 526 23.23 3.14 0.27
N ASN A 527 21.97 3.04 0.72
CA ASN A 527 20.91 2.38 -0.06
C ASN A 527 20.54 3.22 -1.29
N ALA A 528 20.03 2.55 -2.33
CA ALA A 528 19.77 3.18 -3.61
C ALA A 528 18.57 4.15 -3.60
N ASN A 529 17.54 3.88 -2.79
CA ASN A 529 16.36 4.72 -2.70
C ASN A 529 16.29 5.50 -1.37
N GLU A 530 15.79 4.89 -0.30
CA GLU A 530 15.59 5.52 1.00
C GLU A 530 16.23 4.70 2.13
N GLY A 531 16.67 5.38 3.19
CA GLY A 531 17.21 4.71 4.37
C GLY A 531 16.12 4.05 5.20
N LEU A 532 15.22 4.85 5.80
CA LEU A 532 14.05 4.39 6.53
C LEU A 532 12.78 4.99 5.93
N ASP A 533 11.78 4.14 5.66
CA ASP A 533 10.57 4.52 4.92
C ASP A 533 9.29 3.99 5.60
N LEU A 534 8.39 4.90 6.00
CA LEU A 534 7.13 4.61 6.69
C LEU A 534 5.87 4.71 5.79
N GLY A 535 6.04 4.90 4.48
CA GLY A 535 4.92 5.25 3.58
C GLY A 535 3.80 4.22 3.50
N GLY A 536 2.55 4.71 3.55
CA GLY A 536 1.35 3.88 3.56
C GLY A 536 1.08 3.13 4.87
N PHE A 537 1.92 3.28 5.92
CA PHE A 537 1.65 2.70 7.23
C PHE A 537 0.74 3.63 8.05
N THR A 538 -0.34 3.11 8.63
CA THR A 538 -1.45 3.94 9.12
C THR A 538 -1.50 4.13 10.64
N THR A 539 -0.50 3.64 11.36
CA THR A 539 -0.40 3.66 12.83
C THR A 539 0.95 4.17 13.32
N PRO A 540 1.05 4.74 14.54
CA PRO A 540 2.29 5.30 15.06
C PRO A 540 3.44 4.29 15.15
N VAL A 541 4.63 4.75 14.75
CA VAL A 541 5.92 4.06 14.86
C VAL A 541 6.86 4.94 15.68
N THR A 542 7.68 4.33 16.54
CA THR A 542 8.74 5.03 17.29
C THR A 542 10.08 4.80 16.62
N VAL A 543 10.70 5.87 16.12
CA VAL A 543 12.02 5.87 15.47
C VAL A 543 13.00 6.60 16.38
N GLU A 544 13.90 5.86 17.00
CA GLU A 544 14.75 6.37 18.10
C GLU A 544 16.24 6.04 17.96
N SER A 545 17.12 7.03 18.03
CA SER A 545 18.58 6.80 18.06
C SER A 545 19.11 5.98 16.86
N ASN A 546 18.61 6.26 15.66
CA ASN A 546 19.05 5.63 14.41
C ASN A 546 19.86 6.59 13.55
N TRP A 547 20.67 6.04 12.64
CA TRP A 547 21.48 6.80 11.68
C TRP A 547 21.06 6.46 10.26
N SER A 548 20.91 7.47 9.38
CA SER A 548 20.53 7.25 7.99
C SER A 548 21.33 8.12 7.03
N PHE A 549 22.23 7.54 6.23
CA PHE A 549 23.25 8.33 5.53
C PHE A 549 23.73 7.82 4.18
N GLY A 550 24.09 8.73 3.27
CA GLY A 550 24.59 8.38 1.93
C GLY A 550 23.56 7.75 0.99
N ASN A 551 22.28 7.68 1.37
CA ASN A 551 21.25 7.05 0.55
C ASN A 551 20.99 7.89 -0.73
N GLY A 552 20.67 7.23 -1.84
CA GLY A 552 20.36 7.86 -3.13
C GLY A 552 21.55 8.28 -4.00
N VAL A 553 22.81 8.08 -3.54
CA VAL A 553 24.00 8.27 -4.39
C VAL A 553 24.14 7.09 -5.35
N ASN A 554 24.31 7.38 -6.64
CA ASN A 554 24.55 6.38 -7.69
C ASN A 554 25.95 5.76 -7.60
N ARG A 555 26.12 4.73 -6.76
CA ARG A 555 27.37 3.96 -6.62
C ARG A 555 27.58 2.95 -7.74
N TRP A 556 26.52 2.60 -8.46
CA TRP A 556 26.45 1.48 -9.41
C TRP A 556 26.65 1.91 -10.87
N GLN A 557 26.90 3.20 -11.11
CA GLN A 557 27.13 3.79 -12.44
C GLN A 557 25.95 3.62 -13.41
N ASP A 558 24.74 3.49 -12.87
CA ASP A 558 23.50 3.31 -13.63
C ASP A 558 23.13 4.61 -14.36
N THR A 559 22.94 4.56 -15.68
CA THR A 559 22.63 5.76 -16.48
C THR A 559 21.21 6.27 -16.30
N ASP A 560 20.27 5.42 -15.85
CA ASP A 560 18.84 5.75 -15.71
C ASP A 560 18.47 6.03 -14.24
N TRP A 561 19.44 6.44 -13.42
CA TRP A 561 19.32 6.58 -11.96
C TRP A 561 18.15 7.46 -11.47
N GLN A 562 17.35 6.90 -10.57
CA GLN A 562 16.10 7.44 -10.03
C GLN A 562 16.00 7.28 -8.50
N GLY A 563 17.13 7.11 -7.80
CA GLY A 563 17.20 7.04 -6.34
C GLY A 563 16.76 8.35 -5.67
N LYS A 564 15.72 8.32 -4.81
CA LYS A 564 15.23 9.52 -4.11
C LYS A 564 16.25 10.10 -3.12
N GLY A 565 16.95 9.23 -2.40
CA GLY A 565 17.91 9.61 -1.36
C GLY A 565 17.32 10.21 -0.09
N ASN A 566 16.18 9.73 0.38
CA ASN A 566 15.64 10.19 1.67
C ASN A 566 16.30 9.46 2.85
N GLY A 567 16.62 10.19 3.92
CA GLY A 567 17.13 9.64 5.18
C GLY A 567 16.02 8.95 5.98
N PHE A 568 15.01 9.71 6.38
CA PHE A 568 13.83 9.23 7.10
C PHE A 568 12.54 9.78 6.48
N THR A 569 11.75 8.90 5.83
CA THR A 569 10.44 9.20 5.28
C THR A 569 9.34 8.79 6.25
N LEU A 570 8.54 9.77 6.70
CA LEU A 570 7.62 9.66 7.84
C LEU A 570 6.14 9.67 7.41
N GLY A 571 5.86 9.26 6.17
CA GLY A 571 4.55 9.32 5.55
C GLY A 571 4.58 8.94 4.08
N GLY A 572 3.60 9.40 3.30
CA GLY A 572 3.49 9.10 1.88
C GLY A 572 2.88 7.74 1.56
N GLY A 573 3.27 7.12 0.45
CA GLY A 573 2.69 5.83 0.01
C GLY A 573 1.18 5.87 -0.29
N ASN A 574 0.70 6.95 -0.92
CA ASN A 574 -0.69 7.16 -1.38
C ASN A 574 -1.79 7.15 -0.28
N THR A 575 -1.45 7.12 1.02
CA THR A 575 -2.43 7.29 2.11
C THR A 575 -2.64 8.75 2.49
N ARG A 576 -3.74 9.04 3.20
CA ARG A 576 -3.97 10.32 3.92
C ARG A 576 -4.13 10.09 5.43
N ALA A 577 -3.61 8.97 5.95
CA ALA A 577 -3.68 8.64 7.37
C ALA A 577 -2.99 9.74 8.20
N VAL A 578 -3.64 10.16 9.28
CA VAL A 578 -3.16 11.21 10.19
C VAL A 578 -2.29 10.55 11.26
N VAL A 579 -1.01 10.28 10.97
CA VAL A 579 -0.17 9.39 11.80
C VAL A 579 0.85 10.16 12.64
N PRO A 580 0.68 10.29 13.96
CA PRO A 580 1.64 10.95 14.84
C PRO A 580 2.81 10.01 15.20
N HIS A 581 3.77 9.84 14.27
CA HIS A 581 5.01 9.12 14.57
C HIS A 581 5.86 9.85 15.64
N VAL A 582 6.69 9.10 16.36
CA VAL A 582 7.60 9.63 17.38
C VAL A 582 9.03 9.43 16.88
N VAL A 583 9.72 10.53 16.57
CA VAL A 583 11.04 10.52 15.91
C VAL A 583 12.02 11.29 16.79
N ARG A 584 12.90 10.57 17.49
CA ARG A 584 13.80 11.18 18.49
C ARG A 584 15.24 10.70 18.44
N ASN A 585 16.19 11.60 18.69
CA ASN A 585 17.61 11.27 18.79
C ASN A 585 18.26 10.67 17.51
N ASN A 586 17.63 10.78 16.34
CA ASN A 586 18.13 10.22 15.08
C ASN A 586 19.03 11.20 14.33
N ALA A 587 19.92 10.71 13.48
CA ALA A 587 20.77 11.56 12.64
C ALA A 587 20.72 11.15 11.15
N ALA A 588 20.59 12.13 10.26
CA ALA A 588 20.55 11.96 8.81
C ALA A 588 21.63 12.80 8.13
N TRP A 589 22.50 12.21 7.30
CA TRP A 589 23.55 12.99 6.62
C TRP A 589 24.01 12.44 5.26
N ASP A 590 24.55 13.32 4.42
CA ASP A 590 25.07 13.00 3.08
C ASP A 590 24.09 12.23 2.15
N ASN A 591 22.79 12.21 2.45
CA ASN A 591 21.78 11.63 1.57
C ASN A 591 21.49 12.60 0.41
N THR A 592 21.21 12.12 -0.81
CA THR A 592 21.02 13.00 -1.97
C THR A 592 19.70 13.78 -1.95
N GLY A 593 18.70 13.29 -1.22
CA GLY A 593 17.37 13.89 -1.04
C GLY A 593 17.21 14.61 0.30
N LEU A 594 16.15 14.25 1.03
CA LEU A 594 15.71 14.90 2.27
C LEU A 594 16.24 14.17 3.50
N GLY A 595 16.70 14.88 4.54
CA GLY A 595 17.14 14.28 5.80
C GLY A 595 15.97 13.64 6.55
N PHE A 596 14.93 14.44 6.83
CA PHE A 596 13.64 14.01 7.38
C PHE A 596 12.50 14.59 6.55
N THR A 597 11.51 13.78 6.16
CA THR A 597 10.36 14.24 5.37
C THR A 597 9.04 13.67 5.88
N ASP A 598 7.95 14.45 5.85
CA ASP A 598 6.61 13.96 6.14
C ASP A 598 5.92 13.22 4.97
N GLU A 599 6.45 13.35 3.75
CA GLU A 599 5.86 12.90 2.47
C GLU A 599 4.31 13.02 2.41
N GLY A 600 3.75 14.11 2.94
CA GLY A 600 2.30 14.37 2.92
C GLY A 600 1.48 13.77 4.06
N ASN A 601 2.10 13.27 5.13
CA ASN A 601 1.40 12.85 6.36
C ASN A 601 0.97 14.08 7.19
N PRO A 602 -0.34 14.36 7.37
CA PRO A 602 -0.84 15.51 8.15
C PRO A 602 -0.74 15.33 9.68
N GLY A 603 -0.27 14.17 10.13
CA GLY A 603 -0.18 13.80 11.54
C GLY A 603 0.64 14.77 12.40
N ARG A 604 0.36 14.76 13.71
CA ARG A 604 1.10 15.53 14.71
C ARG A 604 2.41 14.81 15.07
N ILE A 605 3.29 14.65 14.07
CA ILE A 605 4.59 13.98 14.21
C ILE A 605 5.42 14.72 15.27
N SER A 606 6.06 13.99 16.18
CA SER A 606 6.97 14.56 17.17
C SER A 606 8.41 14.34 16.73
N LEU A 607 9.14 15.42 16.42
CA LEU A 607 10.55 15.38 16.06
C LEU A 607 11.37 16.06 17.16
N VAL A 608 12.08 15.27 17.97
CA VAL A 608 12.80 15.78 19.16
C VAL A 608 14.27 15.38 19.15
N ARG A 609 15.18 16.36 19.20
CA ARG A 609 16.64 16.13 19.23
C ARG A 609 17.16 15.25 18.08
N ASN A 610 16.71 15.48 16.85
CA ASN A 610 17.30 14.84 15.67
C ASN A 610 18.36 15.76 15.02
N THR A 611 19.31 15.22 14.25
CA THR A 611 20.30 15.99 13.49
C THR A 611 20.17 15.73 11.98
N ALA A 612 20.16 16.78 11.16
CA ALA A 612 20.29 16.72 9.70
C ALA A 612 21.54 17.48 9.23
N TYR A 613 22.45 16.83 8.50
CA TYR A 613 23.72 17.44 8.09
C TYR A 613 24.08 17.10 6.64
N ARG A 614 24.32 18.12 5.79
CA ARG A 614 24.71 17.92 4.36
C ARG A 614 23.78 17.02 3.53
N ASN A 615 22.48 16.98 3.84
CA ASN A 615 21.50 16.33 2.94
C ASN A 615 21.27 17.24 1.72
N GLY A 616 21.20 16.63 0.53
CA GLY A 616 21.29 17.32 -0.77
C GLY A 616 20.13 18.25 -1.10
N VAL A 617 18.95 18.01 -0.52
CA VAL A 617 17.76 18.88 -0.70
C VAL A 617 17.45 19.64 0.60
N ASP A 618 16.76 19.04 1.57
CA ASP A 618 16.37 19.70 2.82
C ASP A 618 16.79 18.88 4.04
N GLY A 619 17.15 19.54 5.14
CA GLY A 619 17.41 18.88 6.42
C GLY A 619 16.11 18.32 7.04
N PHE A 620 15.10 19.19 7.18
CA PHE A 620 13.75 18.83 7.62
C PHE A 620 12.71 19.40 6.64
N HIS A 621 11.89 18.53 6.05
CA HIS A 621 10.81 18.90 5.13
C HIS A 621 9.45 18.49 5.73
N LEU A 622 8.79 19.44 6.39
CA LEU A 622 7.57 19.23 7.17
C LEU A 622 6.48 20.20 6.69
N THR A 623 6.07 20.03 5.43
CA THR A 623 5.15 20.93 4.72
C THR A 623 3.67 20.57 4.88
N THR A 624 3.36 19.37 5.36
CA THR A 624 2.00 18.85 5.53
C THR A 624 1.67 18.49 6.98
N ALA A 625 2.66 18.02 7.74
CA ALA A 625 2.48 17.58 9.12
C ALA A 625 2.14 18.74 10.07
N THR A 626 1.25 18.47 11.04
CA THR A 626 1.02 19.36 12.19
C THR A 626 2.10 19.20 13.26
N ALA A 627 3.36 19.10 12.82
CA ALA A 627 4.46 18.54 13.59
C ALA A 627 4.87 19.40 14.80
N VAL A 628 5.54 18.77 15.76
CA VAL A 628 6.22 19.46 16.86
C VAL A 628 7.71 19.19 16.75
N THR A 629 8.48 20.21 16.35
CA THR A 629 9.94 20.17 16.25
C THR A 629 10.55 20.79 17.50
N ARG A 630 11.29 20.01 18.30
CA ARG A 630 12.01 20.51 19.48
C ARG A 630 13.48 20.13 19.51
N ALA A 631 14.35 21.11 19.71
CA ALA A 631 15.79 20.92 19.93
C ALA A 631 16.50 20.07 18.85
N ASN A 632 16.02 20.11 17.61
CA ASN A 632 16.66 19.47 16.45
C ASN A 632 17.78 20.38 15.90
N ALA A 633 18.80 19.77 15.32
CA ALA A 633 19.88 20.45 14.62
C ALA A 633 19.77 20.21 13.11
N ALA A 634 19.83 21.26 12.32
CA ALA A 634 20.12 21.21 10.90
C ALA A 634 21.28 22.17 10.59
N VAL A 635 22.26 21.70 9.83
CA VAL A 635 23.44 22.48 9.40
C VAL A 635 23.88 22.03 8.00
N ALA A 636 24.09 23.00 7.10
CA ALA A 636 24.71 22.80 5.79
C ALA A 636 23.98 21.80 4.86
N ASN A 637 22.68 21.60 5.07
CA ASN A 637 21.81 20.96 4.08
C ASN A 637 21.49 21.96 2.94
N GLY A 638 20.93 21.50 1.81
CA GLY A 638 20.53 22.42 0.72
C GLY A 638 19.57 23.54 1.19
N ARG A 639 18.64 23.20 2.10
CA ARG A 639 18.00 24.12 3.06
C ARG A 639 17.88 23.41 4.41
N ASP A 640 18.18 24.08 5.51
CA ASP A 640 18.21 23.41 6.82
C ASP A 640 16.81 23.00 7.35
N ALA A 641 15.78 23.82 7.12
CA ALA A 641 14.39 23.45 7.39
C ALA A 641 13.40 24.09 6.40
N VAL A 642 12.33 23.37 6.08
CA VAL A 642 11.17 23.81 5.29
C VAL A 642 9.90 23.35 6.02
N LEU A 643 9.19 24.29 6.64
CA LEU A 643 8.08 24.01 7.55
C LEU A 643 6.78 24.65 7.02
N GLY A 644 5.65 23.97 7.14
CA GLY A 644 4.32 24.52 6.89
C GLY A 644 3.70 25.17 8.14
N ASP A 645 2.67 26.00 7.95
CA ASP A 645 2.01 26.81 9.00
C ASP A 645 1.48 25.99 10.20
N GLY A 646 1.28 24.67 10.02
CA GLY A 646 0.83 23.76 11.07
C GLY A 646 1.93 23.29 12.04
N VAL A 647 3.21 23.57 11.76
CA VAL A 647 4.35 23.11 12.57
C VAL A 647 4.60 24.02 13.76
N ARG A 648 4.77 23.42 14.95
CA ARG A 648 5.19 24.11 16.18
C ARG A 648 6.67 23.89 16.42
N SER A 649 7.48 24.91 16.12
CA SER A 649 8.94 24.90 16.25
C SER A 649 9.40 25.61 17.52
N ALA A 650 10.34 25.02 18.26
CA ALA A 650 11.03 25.64 19.39
C ALA A 650 12.40 24.99 19.66
N GLU A 651 13.39 25.80 20.09
CA GLU A 651 14.74 25.36 20.50
C GLU A 651 15.58 24.67 19.39
N ASN A 652 15.10 24.62 18.14
CA ASN A 652 15.85 24.04 17.02
C ASN A 652 16.92 25.01 16.51
N SER A 653 17.90 24.51 15.77
CA SER A 653 19.02 25.34 15.26
C SER A 653 18.61 26.47 14.31
N TRP A 654 17.39 26.40 13.74
CA TRP A 654 16.79 27.39 12.87
C TRP A 654 15.83 28.37 13.58
N ASP A 655 15.58 28.20 14.89
CA ASP A 655 14.68 29.07 15.66
C ASP A 655 15.42 30.30 16.28
N GLY A 656 16.65 30.58 15.86
CA GLY A 656 17.51 31.65 16.41
C GLY A 656 18.60 32.10 15.43
N GLN A 657 19.47 33.03 15.85
CA GLN A 657 20.58 33.49 15.01
C GLN A 657 21.68 32.42 14.88
N ASP A 658 22.06 32.16 13.63
CA ASP A 658 23.11 31.28 13.10
C ASP A 658 24.00 30.53 14.14
N PRO A 659 23.84 29.19 14.30
CA PRO A 659 24.76 28.36 15.09
C PRO A 659 26.21 28.32 14.56
N GLY A 660 26.39 28.67 13.29
CA GLY A 660 27.63 28.54 12.54
C GLY A 660 28.15 27.09 12.46
N THR A 661 29.40 26.95 12.04
CA THR A 661 30.13 25.67 12.03
C THR A 661 30.50 25.15 13.43
N GLY A 662 30.06 25.82 14.49
CA GLY A 662 30.45 25.53 15.88
C GLY A 662 29.58 24.52 16.62
N LEU A 663 28.45 24.07 16.05
CA LEU A 663 27.43 23.30 16.78
C LEU A 663 27.89 21.89 17.21
N PHE A 664 28.73 21.20 16.41
CA PHE A 664 29.11 19.80 16.64
C PHE A 664 30.55 19.65 17.11
N ALA A 665 30.82 18.67 17.98
CA ALA A 665 32.14 18.34 18.49
C ALA A 665 33.10 18.03 17.33
N SER A 666 32.73 17.08 16.47
CA SER A 666 33.36 16.76 15.19
C SER A 666 32.35 16.75 14.04
N THR A 667 32.84 17.04 12.83
CA THR A 667 32.16 16.86 11.54
C THR A 667 32.89 15.86 10.64
N ASP A 668 33.86 15.11 11.18
CA ASP A 668 34.49 13.96 10.52
C ASP A 668 33.64 12.69 10.72
N PRO A 669 33.09 12.09 9.65
CA PRO A 669 32.27 10.89 9.74
C PRO A 669 33.05 9.58 9.91
N ALA A 670 34.39 9.57 9.91
CA ALA A 670 35.20 8.34 9.78
C ALA A 670 34.74 7.14 10.67
N ALA A 671 34.37 7.39 11.92
CA ALA A 671 33.96 6.34 12.86
C ALA A 671 32.56 5.73 12.59
N VAL A 672 31.66 6.40 11.86
CA VAL A 672 30.24 5.97 11.74
C VAL A 672 30.04 4.65 10.98
N ARG A 673 31.00 4.33 10.10
CA ARG A 673 31.05 3.11 9.28
C ARG A 673 31.84 1.98 9.94
N GLY A 674 32.41 2.22 11.13
CA GLY A 674 33.15 1.21 11.88
C GLY A 674 32.25 0.02 12.32
N PRO A 675 32.86 -1.05 12.85
CA PRO A 675 32.11 -2.13 13.47
C PRO A 675 31.27 -1.61 14.64
N ARG A 676 30.16 -2.28 14.92
CA ARG A 676 29.35 -2.02 16.11
C ARG A 676 30.13 -2.31 17.39
N SER A 677 29.68 -1.72 18.49
CA SER A 677 30.15 -2.07 19.83
C SER A 677 29.82 -3.54 20.14
N ALA A 678 30.58 -4.18 21.04
CA ALA A 678 30.46 -5.63 21.32
C ALA A 678 29.11 -6.05 21.94
N ASP A 679 28.31 -5.10 22.41
CA ASP A 679 26.93 -5.24 22.87
C ASP A 679 25.89 -5.06 21.74
N GLY A 680 26.34 -4.83 20.50
CA GLY A 680 25.52 -4.51 19.33
C GLY A 680 25.27 -3.02 19.12
N ALA A 681 25.60 -2.16 20.09
CA ALA A 681 25.30 -0.73 20.01
C ALA A 681 26.06 -0.03 18.86
N LEU A 682 25.56 1.15 18.48
CA LEU A 682 26.20 2.01 17.48
C LEU A 682 27.67 2.33 17.86
N PRO A 683 28.57 2.56 16.88
CA PRO A 683 29.93 3.01 17.15
C PRO A 683 29.97 4.29 18.00
N ARG A 684 30.84 4.35 19.01
CA ARG A 684 31.05 5.61 19.76
C ARG A 684 31.72 6.64 18.86
N THR A 685 31.15 7.84 18.73
CA THR A 685 31.66 8.86 17.80
C THR A 685 31.38 10.29 18.24
N ALA A 686 32.37 11.18 18.12
CA ALA A 686 32.18 12.61 18.31
C ALA A 686 31.52 13.30 17.09
N PHE A 687 31.29 12.57 15.99
CA PHE A 687 30.64 13.08 14.79
C PHE A 687 29.20 13.51 15.09
N LEU A 688 28.86 14.76 14.76
CA LEU A 688 27.56 15.38 14.99
C LEU A 688 27.09 15.42 16.45
N ALA A 689 27.94 15.05 17.41
CA ALA A 689 27.66 15.18 18.84
C ALA A 689 27.63 16.67 19.23
N PRO A 690 26.53 17.23 19.81
CA PRO A 690 26.43 18.67 20.07
C PRO A 690 27.44 19.18 21.11
N ARG A 691 28.05 20.34 20.87
CA ARG A 691 29.00 20.96 21.82
C ARG A 691 28.26 21.53 23.03
N VAL A 692 28.47 20.95 24.19
CA VAL A 692 27.93 21.46 25.46
C VAL A 692 28.72 22.70 25.91
N ARG A 693 28.15 23.89 25.67
CA ARG A 693 28.59 25.16 26.27
C ARG A 693 27.40 25.83 26.95
N GLY A 694 27.35 25.77 28.29
CA GLY A 694 26.35 26.48 29.11
C GLY A 694 24.90 25.96 29.04
N GLY A 695 24.60 24.96 28.22
CA GLY A 695 23.26 24.40 28.08
C GLY A 695 23.21 23.15 27.19
N ALA A 696 22.02 22.55 27.09
CA ALA A 696 21.78 21.36 26.28
C ALA A 696 21.59 21.71 24.80
N ALA A 697 22.69 21.80 24.05
CA ALA A 697 22.68 22.11 22.61
C ALA A 697 21.75 21.17 21.80
N PRO A 698 21.12 21.66 20.71
CA PRO A 698 20.21 20.88 19.88
C PRO A 698 20.95 19.79 19.07
N GLY A 699 20.20 18.78 18.62
CA GLY A 699 20.69 17.65 17.82
C GLY A 699 20.68 16.30 18.55
N ALA A 700 20.87 15.23 17.79
CA ALA A 700 21.05 13.86 18.29
C ALA A 700 22.28 13.75 19.18
N THR A 701 22.26 12.89 20.20
CA THR A 701 23.37 12.75 21.16
C THR A 701 24.61 12.05 20.59
N MET A 702 24.46 11.29 19.51
CA MET A 702 25.54 10.58 18.79
C MET A 702 26.43 9.68 19.65
N THR A 703 25.95 9.25 20.82
CA THR A 703 26.56 8.23 21.68
C THR A 703 28.07 8.38 21.90
N VAL A 704 28.47 9.50 22.51
CA VAL A 704 29.73 9.57 23.28
C VAL A 704 29.41 9.35 24.75
N SER A 705 30.00 8.30 25.31
CA SER A 705 30.08 7.98 26.75
C SER A 705 31.48 7.46 27.04
#